data_AF-A0A2H6B5J6-F1
#
_entry.id   AF-A0A2H6B5J6-F1
#
_cell.length_a   1.000
_cell.length_b   1.000
_cell.length_c   1.000
_cell.angle_alpha   90.00
_cell.angle_beta   90.00
_cell.angle_gamma   90.00
#
_symmetry.space_group_name_H-M   'P 1'
#
loop_
_entity.id
_entity.type
_entity.pdbx_description
1 polymer ?
#
loop_
_entity_poly.entity_id
_entity_poly.type
_entity_poly.pdbx_seq_one_letter_code
_entity_poly.pdbx_strand_id
1 'polypeptide(L)'
;MAHASREPADGLRAEPHAPASFGGAGSASPLAGDAPAAPASRDGAGEDAESAAANAGAGLSVSQDEPRRTDDHPAAQCAAAVAATLAALRKLLGRAGEDPAALRHDIVDIARALFGGGWAALVAVSPARDEARVLAANPAGGPRLAITGQAARRALAAVDGAIAPRVLAPGEGRVLASALGLPVTPTREAPLLVVAIGRSGSGRPQVLLLAELGDLAPADASAVAAELAATCDTILSQAGRDAERARELARQTSLLRAAKLLNESLDVPRVLTRICREAAAILDADTAVVFRISAPHSERPPVLVLEAAHGLPPEAIGLELAVGEGAAGRVAASGEALITHDYPREIGAPSAVFADVHAGIAVPMRWGGRLRGVLSVGYRRPVRLGRDEVRMLEAFAELAAVACRNAAAHESLALVARTDGLTGCLNHAALHEALAREVERCRRSGHRLSLLLIDLDHFKQVNERRGHLVGDEVLRTVGYALRQSVRGFDFVGRYGGDEFALVVVDATESEARRAAQRARDRVSAAVAQLKLGQDVGMTVGLAEWRPGETASDLVARADRALLYGKLQLGRGATVAAGEVPLDFAFAEAVPAMRRMSPRPSLAPAFADETDEQAVRLRKRTRQLALAAELGARLAAMVEPDRIVETAASELHRAFGFHSCAVLRLTDDGDLAIVATRGRPAALAGERPRIPRDAGIVGRALRERQALVANDARAEGDEFALDTVADWDAARSQAAAPVWAGGELWGALFVAERAAGAFDEDDALALQAVADLLGASLRSALLYERLDRAYTGTAEALAAALEAKDSYTAEHSRSLVEHAEAVARKLGLDDREVERVRLGAIFHDIGKIAVPDSILNKPGPLTDAERREMEKHTIAGERILRPIEFLRDVLPIVRHEHERWDGQGYPDGLAGEEIPIGARIVLACDAYDAMTSDRPYRPALPAEVARQELARNAGSQFDPRVVEALLEVLAERDR
;
A
#
# COMPACT_ATOMS: atom_id res chain seq x y z
N MET A 1 -13.97 -58.45 24.28
CA MET A 1 -13.55 -58.10 25.66
C MET A 1 -14.22 -56.76 25.97
N ALA A 2 -15.38 -56.68 26.62
CA ALA A 2 -15.77 -57.12 27.97
C ALA A 2 -15.51 -56.05 29.05
N HIS A 3 -16.60 -55.39 29.49
CA HIS A 3 -17.01 -54.96 30.85
C HIS A 3 -15.96 -54.57 31.94
N ALA A 4 -16.22 -53.67 32.91
CA ALA A 4 -17.37 -52.77 33.16
C ALA A 4 -17.08 -51.73 34.28
N SER A 5 -17.85 -50.63 34.24
CA SER A 5 -18.47 -49.85 35.35
C SER A 5 -17.83 -49.72 36.75
N ARG A 6 -17.72 -48.47 37.24
CA ARG A 6 -18.43 -48.00 38.46
C ARG A 6 -18.41 -46.47 38.67
N GLU A 7 -19.60 -45.95 38.98
CA GLU A 7 -20.00 -44.62 39.44
C GLU A 7 -20.52 -44.76 40.91
N PRO A 8 -21.10 -43.76 41.63
CA PRO A 8 -21.09 -42.27 41.51
C PRO A 8 -20.93 -41.55 42.89
N ALA A 9 -21.40 -40.28 42.98
CA ALA A 9 -21.86 -39.50 44.15
C ALA A 9 -20.88 -38.52 44.86
N ASP A 10 -21.24 -37.28 45.25
CA ASP A 10 -22.35 -36.38 44.84
C ASP A 10 -22.12 -34.91 45.33
N GLY A 11 -22.81 -33.93 44.72
CA GLY A 11 -23.24 -32.66 45.36
C GLY A 11 -22.31 -31.42 45.40
N LEU A 12 -22.58 -30.40 44.56
CA LEU A 12 -23.35 -29.20 44.97
C LEU A 12 -23.55 -28.12 43.86
N ARG A 13 -24.85 -27.88 43.61
CA ARG A 13 -25.61 -27.01 42.69
C ARG A 13 -25.21 -25.53 42.38
N ALA A 14 -25.39 -25.20 41.09
CA ALA A 14 -26.26 -24.14 40.50
C ALA A 14 -25.76 -22.69 40.19
N GLU A 15 -26.32 -22.19 39.07
CA GLU A 15 -26.14 -20.91 38.35
C GLU A 15 -26.99 -19.74 38.96
N PRO A 16 -27.25 -18.57 38.30
CA PRO A 16 -26.66 -17.97 37.08
C PRO A 16 -26.30 -16.46 37.21
N HIS A 17 -25.74 -15.86 36.15
CA HIS A 17 -25.76 -14.40 35.96
C HIS A 17 -26.08 -13.98 34.51
N ALA A 18 -27.07 -13.11 34.38
CA ALA A 18 -27.50 -12.40 33.17
C ALA A 18 -27.85 -10.93 33.57
N PRO A 19 -28.04 -10.00 32.62
CA PRO A 19 -27.45 -8.66 32.76
C PRO A 19 -28.45 -7.53 33.06
N ALA A 20 -27.93 -6.32 33.31
CA ALA A 20 -28.73 -5.10 33.38
C ALA A 20 -28.05 -3.92 32.64
N SER A 21 -28.84 -3.27 31.79
CA SER A 21 -28.63 -1.92 31.25
C SER A 21 -28.84 -0.86 32.33
N PHE A 22 -28.44 0.39 32.06
CA PHE A 22 -29.31 1.57 32.26
C PHE A 22 -28.63 2.83 31.68
N GLY A 23 -29.43 3.83 31.32
CA GLY A 23 -28.96 5.17 30.98
C GLY A 23 -29.97 6.24 31.41
N GLY A 24 -29.59 7.51 31.24
CA GLY A 24 -30.52 8.64 31.15
C GLY A 24 -30.76 9.48 32.43
N ALA A 25 -30.31 10.75 32.37
CA ALA A 25 -30.78 11.92 33.15
C ALA A 25 -30.72 11.87 34.70
N GLY A 26 -30.63 12.97 35.45
CA GLY A 26 -30.49 14.39 35.12
C GLY A 26 -30.88 15.28 36.33
N SER A 27 -30.58 16.59 36.26
CA SER A 27 -31.03 17.68 37.14
C SER A 27 -30.44 17.90 38.56
N ALA A 28 -29.98 19.16 38.74
CA ALA A 28 -30.25 20.10 39.84
C ALA A 28 -29.66 19.95 41.28
N SER A 29 -28.96 21.04 41.65
CA SER A 29 -28.71 21.72 42.96
C SER A 29 -29.97 21.88 43.87
N PRO A 30 -29.95 22.46 45.12
CA PRO A 30 -28.90 23.27 45.79
C PRO A 30 -28.77 23.29 47.37
N LEU A 31 -27.77 24.06 47.86
CA LEU A 31 -27.75 25.01 49.03
C LEU A 31 -27.69 24.61 50.55
N ALA A 32 -27.07 25.55 51.31
CA ALA A 32 -26.96 25.75 52.79
C ALA A 32 -26.17 24.69 53.61
N GLY A 33 -25.41 24.96 54.68
CA GLY A 33 -24.98 26.16 55.47
C GLY A 33 -24.04 25.66 56.62
N ASP A 34 -23.41 26.42 57.53
CA ASP A 34 -23.27 27.87 57.79
C ASP A 34 -22.00 28.10 58.68
N ALA A 35 -21.69 29.32 59.15
CA ALA A 35 -20.46 29.70 59.90
C ALA A 35 -20.59 29.66 61.45
N PRO A 36 -19.50 29.91 62.24
CA PRO A 36 -19.24 31.29 62.67
C PRO A 36 -17.76 31.75 62.93
N ALA A 37 -17.50 33.02 62.59
CA ALA A 37 -16.71 34.09 63.26
C ALA A 37 -15.29 33.86 63.90
N ALA A 38 -14.24 34.41 63.25
CA ALA A 38 -13.58 35.74 63.47
C ALA A 38 -13.18 36.21 64.92
N PRO A 39 -12.27 37.21 65.14
CA PRO A 39 -11.85 38.29 64.21
C PRO A 39 -10.39 38.87 64.27
N ALA A 40 -10.15 39.86 63.39
CA ALA A 40 -9.24 41.03 63.49
C ALA A 40 -7.70 40.84 63.36
N SER A 41 -6.93 41.72 62.68
CA SER A 41 -7.27 42.96 61.93
C SER A 41 -6.14 43.48 61.01
N ARG A 42 -6.50 43.93 59.79
CA ARG A 42 -6.11 45.19 59.07
C ARG A 42 -4.63 45.57 58.86
N ASP A 43 -4.18 46.21 57.77
CA ASP A 43 -4.66 46.59 56.42
C ASP A 43 -3.38 47.02 55.62
N GLY A 44 -3.29 47.28 54.31
CA GLY A 44 -4.25 47.21 53.18
C GLY A 44 -3.88 48.22 52.07
N ALA A 45 -3.71 47.78 50.80
CA ALA A 45 -3.28 48.56 49.60
C ALA A 45 -1.84 49.15 49.66
N GLY A 46 -1.17 49.59 48.59
CA GLY A 46 -1.53 49.72 47.18
C GLY A 46 -1.04 51.07 46.62
N GLU A 47 -0.05 51.02 45.72
CA GLU A 47 0.36 52.02 44.70
C GLU A 47 0.89 53.44 45.08
N ASP A 48 1.92 53.82 44.30
CA ASP A 48 2.29 55.13 43.74
C ASP A 48 3.05 56.28 44.47
N ALA A 49 4.11 56.68 43.75
CA ALA A 49 4.57 58.03 43.40
C ALA A 49 5.45 58.92 44.33
N GLU A 50 6.64 59.22 43.79
CA GLU A 50 7.33 60.53 43.67
C GLU A 50 7.70 61.42 44.88
N SER A 51 9.02 61.49 45.11
CA SER A 51 9.86 62.72 44.94
C SER A 51 9.88 63.88 45.98
N ALA A 52 11.10 64.43 46.11
CA ALA A 52 11.51 65.70 46.73
C ALA A 52 11.63 65.74 48.29
N ALA A 53 12.57 66.49 48.91
CA ALA A 53 13.50 67.50 48.39
C ALA A 53 14.76 67.70 49.29
N ALA A 54 15.78 68.38 48.72
CA ALA A 54 16.79 69.30 49.32
C ALA A 54 17.64 68.89 50.57
N ASN A 55 18.95 69.18 50.78
CA ASN A 55 20.10 69.83 50.09
C ASN A 55 20.78 70.94 50.96
N ALA A 56 22.12 71.07 50.86
CA ALA A 56 23.07 71.93 51.61
C ALA A 56 23.26 71.58 53.12
N GLY A 57 24.43 71.68 53.79
CA GLY A 57 25.82 72.03 53.41
C GLY A 57 26.60 72.50 54.67
N ALA A 58 27.94 72.62 54.75
CA ALA A 58 29.07 72.17 53.92
C ALA A 58 30.40 72.47 54.68
N GLY A 59 31.51 71.71 54.50
CA GLY A 59 32.84 72.12 55.03
C GLY A 59 33.93 71.05 55.31
N LEU A 60 35.00 71.08 54.50
CA LEU A 60 36.43 70.90 54.85
C LEU A 60 37.01 69.58 55.47
N SER A 61 37.63 68.79 54.57
CA SER A 61 39.11 68.55 54.51
C SER A 61 39.77 67.26 55.07
N VAL A 62 40.68 66.69 54.22
CA VAL A 62 41.79 65.73 54.48
C VAL A 62 41.40 64.28 54.89
N SER A 63 41.93 63.16 54.35
CA SER A 63 43.05 62.87 53.41
C SER A 63 42.69 61.88 52.28
N GLN A 64 43.66 61.59 51.40
CA GLN A 64 43.63 60.60 50.31
C GLN A 64 43.64 59.13 50.83
N ASP A 65 42.87 58.22 50.24
CA ASP A 65 43.32 57.23 49.23
C ASP A 65 42.16 56.31 48.73
N GLU A 66 42.37 55.53 47.67
CA GLU A 66 41.33 54.74 46.96
C GLU A 66 40.59 53.65 47.79
N PRO A 67 39.28 53.44 47.57
CA PRO A 67 38.61 52.18 47.88
C PRO A 67 38.56 51.24 46.66
N ARG A 68 39.19 50.06 46.75
CA ARG A 68 38.99 48.96 45.79
C ARG A 68 37.63 48.28 45.99
N ARG A 69 37.06 47.83 44.88
CA ARG A 69 35.79 47.07 44.77
C ARG A 69 35.77 45.81 45.63
N THR A 70 34.62 45.56 46.27
CA THR A 70 34.03 44.23 46.46
C THR A 70 32.51 44.38 46.51
N ASP A 71 31.79 43.78 45.56
CA ASP A 71 30.42 43.26 45.72
C ASP A 71 30.07 42.35 44.51
N ASP A 72 29.27 41.32 44.78
CA ASP A 72 28.54 40.38 43.91
C ASP A 72 29.18 39.84 42.61
N HIS A 73 29.45 38.52 42.59
CA HIS A 73 29.97 37.84 41.40
C HIS A 73 29.44 36.41 41.05
N PRO A 74 28.96 35.53 41.97
CA PRO A 74 28.60 34.16 41.61
C PRO A 74 27.23 33.96 40.92
N ALA A 75 26.14 34.48 41.49
CA ALA A 75 24.78 34.11 41.07
C ALA A 75 24.43 34.56 39.63
N ALA A 76 24.90 35.74 39.23
CA ALA A 76 24.70 36.26 37.88
C ALA A 76 25.42 35.42 36.80
N GLN A 77 26.55 34.79 37.13
CA GLN A 77 27.28 33.91 36.23
C GLN A 77 26.53 32.59 35.98
N CYS A 78 25.92 32.02 37.03
CA CYS A 78 25.08 30.82 36.93
C CYS A 78 23.87 31.06 36.00
N ALA A 79 23.14 32.16 36.19
CA ALA A 79 22.00 32.53 35.35
C ALA A 79 22.38 32.75 33.88
N ALA A 80 23.51 33.41 33.61
CA ALA A 80 24.02 33.60 32.25
C ALA A 80 24.44 32.28 31.58
N ALA A 81 25.04 31.35 32.32
CA ALA A 81 25.39 30.03 31.83
C ALA A 81 24.16 29.18 31.47
N VAL A 82 23.10 29.22 32.30
CA VAL A 82 21.81 28.55 32.00
C VAL A 82 21.15 29.14 30.75
N ALA A 83 21.13 30.47 30.60
CA ALA A 83 20.59 31.12 29.41
C ALA A 83 21.35 30.74 28.13
N ALA A 84 22.69 30.68 28.19
CA ALA A 84 23.53 30.21 27.09
C ALA A 84 23.32 28.71 26.78
N THR A 85 23.11 27.89 27.82
CA THR A 85 22.78 26.45 27.71
C THR A 85 21.49 26.26 26.93
N LEU A 86 20.42 26.95 27.30
CA LEU A 86 19.13 26.91 26.61
C LEU A 86 19.22 27.41 25.15
N ALA A 87 20.04 28.42 24.88
CA ALA A 87 20.27 28.91 23.51
C ALA A 87 21.03 27.89 22.63
N ALA A 88 22.05 27.22 23.17
CA ALA A 88 22.79 26.16 22.48
C ALA A 88 21.92 24.91 22.23
N LEU A 89 21.14 24.49 23.22
CA LEU A 89 20.22 23.35 23.11
C LEU A 89 19.06 23.63 22.14
N ARG A 90 18.55 24.87 22.06
CA ARG A 90 17.59 25.29 21.02
C ARG A 90 18.17 25.19 19.60
N LYS A 91 19.47 25.48 19.40
CA LYS A 91 20.13 25.24 18.11
C LYS A 91 20.26 23.76 17.76
N LEU A 92 20.47 22.88 18.76
CA LEU A 92 20.47 21.43 18.54
C LEU A 92 19.09 20.88 18.16
N LEU A 93 18.02 21.39 18.77
CA LEU A 93 16.64 21.01 18.40
C LEU A 93 16.32 21.30 16.93
N GLY A 94 16.86 22.39 16.37
CA GLY A 94 16.76 22.70 14.93
C GLY A 94 17.53 21.74 14.00
N ARG A 95 18.39 20.87 14.55
CA ARG A 95 19.20 19.88 13.81
C ARG A 95 18.79 18.44 14.12
N ALA A 96 17.62 18.22 14.74
CA ALA A 96 17.16 16.91 15.21
C ALA A 96 16.94 15.84 14.12
N GLY A 97 16.98 16.22 12.84
CA GLY A 97 16.95 15.31 11.68
C GLY A 97 18.34 14.91 11.11
N GLU A 98 19.44 15.37 11.72
CA GLU A 98 20.81 15.05 11.27
C GLU A 98 21.35 13.74 11.89
N ASP A 99 22.58 13.34 11.51
CA ASP A 99 23.22 12.08 11.93
C ASP A 99 23.27 11.93 13.48
N PRO A 100 22.66 10.86 14.05
CA PRO A 100 22.72 10.57 15.48
C PRO A 100 24.14 10.39 16.05
N ALA A 101 25.17 10.16 15.22
CA ALA A 101 26.56 10.17 15.66
C ALA A 101 27.10 11.61 15.83
N ALA A 102 26.83 12.51 14.88
CA ALA A 102 27.19 13.93 14.97
C ALA A 102 26.52 14.59 16.19
N LEU A 103 25.22 14.33 16.39
CA LEU A 103 24.46 14.82 17.55
C LEU A 103 25.09 14.46 18.91
N ARG A 104 25.70 13.26 19.02
CA ARG A 104 26.40 12.83 20.25
C ARG A 104 27.72 13.57 20.46
N HIS A 105 28.42 13.93 19.38
CA HIS A 105 29.61 14.77 19.46
C HIS A 105 29.24 16.19 19.89
N ASP A 106 28.22 16.79 19.27
CA ASP A 106 27.78 18.15 19.63
C ASP A 106 27.33 18.23 21.10
N ILE A 107 26.64 17.20 21.63
CA ILE A 107 26.30 17.10 23.07
C ILE A 107 27.54 17.11 23.96
N VAL A 108 28.58 16.35 23.60
CA VAL A 108 29.85 16.29 24.35
C VAL A 108 30.59 17.63 24.29
N ASP A 109 30.59 18.30 23.15
CA ASP A 109 31.28 19.56 22.93
C ASP A 109 30.60 20.72 23.68
N ILE A 110 29.27 20.78 23.64
CA ILE A 110 28.47 21.73 24.42
C ILE A 110 28.68 21.48 25.92
N ALA A 111 28.61 20.23 26.38
CA ALA A 111 28.84 19.92 27.79
C ALA A 111 30.25 20.32 28.24
N ARG A 112 31.30 20.05 27.44
CA ARG A 112 32.67 20.48 27.74
C ARG A 112 32.76 22.00 27.89
N ALA A 113 32.18 22.75 26.95
CA ALA A 113 32.22 24.21 26.95
C ALA A 113 31.47 24.83 28.14
N LEU A 114 30.29 24.29 28.49
CA LEU A 114 29.44 24.82 29.57
C LEU A 114 30.08 24.72 30.96
N PHE A 115 30.76 23.61 31.26
CA PHE A 115 31.37 23.39 32.58
C PHE A 115 32.84 23.87 32.68
N GLY A 116 33.37 24.49 31.62
CA GLY A 116 34.79 24.89 31.54
C GLY A 116 35.76 23.70 31.57
N GLY A 117 35.28 22.51 31.24
CA GLY A 117 35.94 21.23 31.55
C GLY A 117 37.14 20.92 30.67
N GLY A 118 38.16 20.32 31.28
CA GLY A 118 39.34 19.79 30.59
C GLY A 118 38.96 18.76 29.52
N TRP A 119 37.97 17.90 29.82
CA TRP A 119 37.37 16.96 28.87
C TRP A 119 35.92 16.57 29.22
N ALA A 120 35.19 16.06 28.23
CA ALA A 120 33.85 15.47 28.38
C ALA A 120 33.73 14.15 27.57
N ALA A 121 32.88 13.22 28.02
CA ALA A 121 32.63 11.96 27.32
C ALA A 121 31.20 11.41 27.53
N LEU A 122 30.59 10.90 26.47
CA LEU A 122 29.29 10.20 26.49
C LEU A 122 29.51 8.69 26.37
N VAL A 123 28.90 7.91 27.25
CA VAL A 123 29.13 6.46 27.40
C VAL A 123 27.81 5.70 27.40
N ALA A 124 27.69 4.67 26.55
CA ALA A 124 26.57 3.71 26.60
C ALA A 124 26.89 2.56 27.55
N VAL A 125 25.90 2.11 28.30
CA VAL A 125 26.08 1.13 29.37
C VAL A 125 25.13 -0.06 29.18
N SER A 126 25.60 -1.29 29.44
CA SER A 126 24.88 -2.55 29.25
C SER A 126 24.81 -3.34 30.55
N PRO A 127 23.72 -3.20 31.34
CA PRO A 127 23.57 -3.88 32.63
C PRO A 127 23.70 -5.41 32.53
N ALA A 128 23.08 -6.01 31.51
CA ALA A 128 23.08 -7.46 31.29
C ALA A 128 24.45 -8.06 30.90
N ARG A 129 25.49 -7.23 30.71
CA ARG A 129 26.84 -7.66 30.33
C ARG A 129 27.95 -7.10 31.22
N ASP A 130 27.59 -6.30 32.24
CA ASP A 130 28.53 -5.47 33.01
C ASP A 130 29.53 -4.71 32.10
N GLU A 131 29.04 -4.16 30.99
CA GLU A 131 29.85 -3.58 29.91
C GLU A 131 29.50 -2.10 29.71
N ALA A 132 30.50 -1.23 29.52
CA ALA A 132 30.29 0.17 29.16
C ALA A 132 31.21 0.59 28.00
N ARG A 133 30.70 1.38 27.05
CA ARG A 133 31.37 1.76 25.79
C ARG A 133 31.22 3.25 25.51
N VAL A 134 32.34 3.94 25.33
CA VAL A 134 32.36 5.35 24.89
C VAL A 134 31.68 5.50 23.52
N LEU A 135 30.78 6.47 23.40
CA LEU A 135 30.08 6.84 22.16
C LEU A 135 30.71 8.08 21.51
N ALA A 136 31.11 9.07 22.30
CA ALA A 136 31.77 10.30 21.88
C ALA A 136 32.62 10.85 23.04
N ALA A 137 33.71 11.57 22.74
CA ALA A 137 34.59 12.21 23.74
C ALA A 137 35.37 13.39 23.12
N ASN A 138 35.66 14.40 23.93
CA ASN A 138 36.44 15.58 23.54
C ASN A 138 37.44 15.94 24.68
N PRO A 139 38.76 16.04 24.43
CA PRO A 139 39.44 15.96 23.13
C PRO A 139 39.44 14.54 22.54
N ALA A 140 39.34 14.47 21.22
CA ALA A 140 39.21 13.21 20.48
C ALA A 140 40.55 12.44 20.45
N GLY A 141 40.72 11.44 21.33
CA GLY A 141 41.94 10.62 21.37
C GLY A 141 41.99 9.40 22.29
N GLY A 142 40.93 9.08 23.04
CA GLY A 142 40.88 7.92 23.96
C GLY A 142 40.48 6.59 23.30
N PRO A 143 40.84 5.42 23.88
CA PRO A 143 40.64 4.11 23.26
C PRO A 143 39.18 3.64 23.27
N ARG A 144 38.81 2.83 22.27
CA ARG A 144 37.48 2.19 22.11
C ARG A 144 37.21 1.05 23.11
N LEU A 145 37.76 1.10 24.31
CA LEU A 145 37.73 -0.01 25.25
C LEU A 145 36.37 -0.14 25.93
N ALA A 146 35.80 -1.34 25.84
CA ALA A 146 34.68 -1.74 26.67
C ALA A 146 35.19 -1.94 28.11
N ILE A 147 34.75 -1.11 29.05
CA ILE A 147 35.02 -1.36 30.48
C ILE A 147 34.15 -2.52 30.93
N THR A 148 34.73 -3.46 31.68
CA THR A 148 34.02 -4.62 32.23
C THR A 148 34.17 -4.71 33.75
N GLY A 149 33.24 -5.42 34.40
CA GLY A 149 33.34 -5.75 35.83
C GLY A 149 33.05 -4.57 36.76
N GLN A 150 33.83 -4.41 37.83
CA GLN A 150 33.45 -3.54 38.96
C GLN A 150 33.45 -2.04 38.64
N ALA A 151 34.24 -1.58 37.67
CA ALA A 151 34.20 -0.20 37.18
C ALA A 151 32.89 0.08 36.41
N ALA A 152 32.51 -0.82 35.49
CA ALA A 152 31.23 -0.75 34.78
C ALA A 152 30.04 -0.84 35.75
N ARG A 153 30.09 -1.73 36.75
CA ARG A 153 29.06 -1.85 37.80
C ARG A 153 28.87 -0.59 38.65
N ARG A 154 29.94 0.17 38.92
CA ARG A 154 29.85 1.47 39.61
C ARG A 154 29.26 2.56 38.73
N ALA A 155 29.58 2.58 37.44
CA ALA A 155 28.93 3.48 36.48
C ALA A 155 27.44 3.13 36.30
N LEU A 156 27.11 1.84 36.20
CA LEU A 156 25.74 1.30 36.17
C LEU A 156 24.90 1.75 37.36
N ALA A 157 25.46 1.67 38.57
CA ALA A 157 24.79 2.11 39.80
C ALA A 157 24.48 3.62 39.86
N ALA A 158 25.05 4.43 38.95
CA ALA A 158 24.71 5.85 38.81
C ALA A 158 23.58 6.11 37.79
N VAL A 159 23.13 5.10 37.03
CA VAL A 159 22.09 5.23 35.99
C VAL A 159 20.79 4.48 36.33
N ASP A 160 20.74 3.77 37.45
CA ASP A 160 19.59 2.97 37.84
C ASP A 160 18.62 3.82 38.68
N GLY A 161 17.46 4.14 38.12
CA GLY A 161 16.37 4.86 38.82
C GLY A 161 16.60 6.37 39.03
N ALA A 162 16.56 7.17 37.95
CA ALA A 162 16.36 8.63 37.98
C ALA A 162 17.22 9.40 39.00
N ILE A 163 18.51 9.08 39.10
CA ILE A 163 19.42 9.68 40.08
C ILE A 163 19.89 11.07 39.59
N ALA A 164 19.85 12.06 40.49
CA ALA A 164 20.39 13.40 40.25
C ALA A 164 21.90 13.38 39.93
N PRO A 165 22.45 14.39 39.24
CA PRO A 165 23.87 14.48 38.92
C PRO A 165 24.75 14.32 40.16
N ARG A 166 25.80 13.48 40.06
CA ARG A 166 26.66 13.12 41.18
C ARG A 166 28.10 13.55 40.94
N VAL A 167 28.61 14.36 41.86
CA VAL A 167 30.04 14.65 41.96
C VAL A 167 30.75 13.49 42.66
N LEU A 168 31.74 12.89 41.99
CA LEU A 168 32.64 11.89 42.57
C LEU A 168 33.87 12.55 43.18
N ALA A 169 34.35 12.01 44.30
CA ALA A 169 35.57 12.48 44.93
C ALA A 169 36.79 12.26 44.00
N PRO A 170 37.86 13.10 44.09
CA PRO A 170 38.98 13.05 43.13
C PRO A 170 39.63 11.67 42.97
N GLY A 171 39.75 10.91 44.06
CA GLY A 171 40.26 9.53 44.03
C GLY A 171 39.36 8.54 43.27
N GLU A 172 38.04 8.70 43.35
CA GLU A 172 37.08 7.85 42.64
C GLU A 172 36.99 8.22 41.15
N GLY A 173 36.94 9.52 40.85
CA GLY A 173 36.93 10.03 39.48
C GLY A 173 38.17 9.59 38.70
N ARG A 174 39.35 9.60 39.33
CA ARG A 174 40.60 9.13 38.74
C ARG A 174 40.56 7.64 38.34
N VAL A 175 39.92 6.78 39.14
CA VAL A 175 39.79 5.35 38.82
C VAL A 175 38.88 5.15 37.61
N LEU A 176 37.76 5.88 37.53
CA LEU A 176 36.84 5.78 36.40
C LEU A 176 37.45 6.32 35.09
N ALA A 177 38.10 7.49 35.14
CA ALA A 177 38.78 8.08 33.99
C ALA A 177 39.90 7.19 33.44
N SER A 178 40.72 6.60 34.32
CA SER A 178 41.78 5.66 33.95
C SER A 178 41.21 4.38 33.30
N ALA A 179 40.13 3.82 33.85
CA ALA A 179 39.48 2.64 33.28
C ALA A 179 38.85 2.89 31.89
N LEU A 180 38.45 4.12 31.60
CA LEU A 180 37.96 4.57 30.29
C LEU A 180 39.10 4.95 29.31
N GLY A 181 40.36 4.96 29.75
CA GLY A 181 41.50 5.44 28.96
C GLY A 181 41.45 6.93 28.63
N LEU A 182 40.81 7.73 29.49
CA LEU A 182 40.66 9.18 29.34
C LEU A 182 41.85 9.93 29.99
N PRO A 183 42.15 11.17 29.57
CA PRO A 183 43.29 11.92 30.09
C PRO A 183 43.15 12.19 31.60
N VAL A 184 44.19 11.86 32.37
CA VAL A 184 44.29 12.18 33.80
C VAL A 184 45.53 13.05 34.03
N THR A 185 45.30 14.33 34.30
CA THR A 185 46.34 15.32 34.61
C THR A 185 46.79 15.12 36.07
N PRO A 186 48.08 14.81 36.35
CA PRO A 186 48.51 14.35 37.68
C PRO A 186 48.56 15.43 38.78
N THR A 187 48.25 16.69 38.46
CA THR A 187 48.50 17.86 39.33
C THR A 187 47.24 18.60 39.82
N ARG A 188 46.03 18.11 39.53
CA ARG A 188 44.78 18.66 40.08
C ARG A 188 43.90 17.56 40.69
N GLU A 189 43.52 17.73 41.95
CA GLU A 189 42.49 16.92 42.62
C GLU A 189 41.09 17.35 42.17
N ALA A 190 40.83 17.30 40.86
CA ALA A 190 39.58 17.78 40.30
C ALA A 190 38.42 16.78 40.56
N PRO A 191 37.22 17.27 40.94
CA PRO A 191 36.02 16.43 40.98
C PRO A 191 35.60 15.97 39.58
N LEU A 192 34.99 14.77 39.50
CA LEU A 192 34.38 14.24 38.27
C LEU A 192 32.87 14.23 38.43
N LEU A 193 32.15 14.91 37.54
CA LEU A 193 30.69 14.94 37.52
C LEU A 193 30.15 13.84 36.61
N VAL A 194 29.23 13.04 37.16
CA VAL A 194 28.56 11.93 36.48
C VAL A 194 27.08 12.28 36.33
N VAL A 195 26.59 12.22 35.09
CA VAL A 195 25.25 12.67 34.72
C VAL A 195 24.54 11.54 33.96
N ALA A 196 23.44 11.04 34.50
CA ALA A 196 22.61 10.05 33.84
C ALA A 196 21.83 10.70 32.69
N ILE A 197 21.99 10.18 31.47
CA ILE A 197 21.09 10.47 30.34
C ILE A 197 20.23 9.23 30.15
N GLY A 198 18.92 9.43 29.94
CA GLY A 198 17.92 8.37 30.04
C GLY A 198 18.08 7.22 29.03
N ARG A 199 17.09 6.32 29.03
CA ARG A 199 17.08 5.12 28.17
C ARG A 199 16.66 5.49 26.73
N SER A 200 17.45 6.35 26.08
CA SER A 200 17.33 6.68 24.65
C SER A 200 17.12 5.40 23.82
N GLY A 201 16.19 5.47 22.85
CA GLY A 201 15.40 4.37 22.25
C GLY A 201 16.09 3.09 21.74
N SER A 202 17.41 3.00 21.84
CA SER A 202 18.18 1.75 21.81
C SER A 202 18.00 0.84 23.04
N GLY A 203 17.30 1.32 24.09
CA GLY A 203 17.06 0.57 25.34
C GLY A 203 18.26 0.47 26.28
N ARG A 204 19.41 1.07 25.95
CA ARG A 204 20.62 1.09 26.79
C ARG A 204 20.74 2.42 27.54
N PRO A 205 20.95 2.42 28.88
CA PRO A 205 21.25 3.63 29.63
C PRO A 205 22.53 4.31 29.11
N GLN A 206 22.56 5.65 29.12
CA GLN A 206 23.72 6.46 28.73
C GLN A 206 24.18 7.35 29.89
N VAL A 207 25.46 7.69 29.90
CA VAL A 207 26.07 8.51 30.96
C VAL A 207 26.99 9.53 30.32
N LEU A 208 26.81 10.79 30.70
CA LEU A 208 27.71 11.89 30.38
C LEU A 208 28.67 12.09 31.56
N LEU A 209 29.95 12.20 31.25
CA LEU A 209 31.06 12.34 32.20
C LEU A 209 31.80 13.65 31.93
N LEU A 210 32.02 14.44 32.98
CA LEU A 210 32.57 15.79 32.91
C LEU A 210 33.67 15.97 33.95
N ALA A 211 34.87 16.32 33.51
CA ALA A 211 36.06 16.45 34.36
C ALA A 211 36.63 17.86 34.37
N GLU A 212 37.30 18.21 35.48
CA GLU A 212 37.89 19.54 35.70
C GLU A 212 36.84 20.66 35.58
N LEU A 213 35.72 20.52 36.31
CA LEU A 213 34.74 21.60 36.49
C LEU A 213 35.48 22.91 36.84
N GLY A 214 35.13 24.00 36.15
CA GLY A 214 35.67 25.33 36.41
C GLY A 214 35.20 25.93 37.75
N ASP A 215 35.24 27.25 37.88
CA ASP A 215 34.95 27.97 39.14
C ASP A 215 33.47 27.91 39.61
N LEU A 216 32.64 27.06 38.99
CA LEU A 216 31.26 26.76 39.40
C LEU A 216 31.23 26.01 40.73
N ALA A 217 30.39 26.46 41.66
CA ALA A 217 30.17 25.72 42.90
C ALA A 217 29.50 24.36 42.60
N PRO A 218 29.80 23.28 43.37
CA PRO A 218 29.28 21.93 43.09
C PRO A 218 27.75 21.82 43.02
N ALA A 219 27.02 22.69 43.75
CA ALA A 219 25.56 22.74 43.71
C ALA A 219 25.04 23.29 42.38
N ASP A 220 25.58 24.42 41.91
CA ASP A 220 25.23 25.03 40.62
C ASP A 220 25.58 24.10 39.45
N ALA A 221 26.77 23.49 39.49
CA ALA A 221 27.18 22.52 38.49
C ALA A 221 26.22 21.30 38.41
N SER A 222 25.65 20.88 39.55
CA SER A 222 24.68 19.79 39.60
C SER A 222 23.31 20.19 39.03
N ALA A 223 22.86 21.44 39.25
CA ALA A 223 21.61 21.95 38.70
C ALA A 223 21.66 22.07 37.16
N VAL A 224 22.70 22.72 36.63
CA VAL A 224 22.92 22.88 35.17
C VAL A 224 23.03 21.51 34.48
N ALA A 225 23.68 20.54 35.13
CA ALA A 225 23.83 19.19 34.60
C ALA A 225 22.50 18.41 34.52
N ALA A 226 21.57 18.65 35.45
CA ALA A 226 20.27 17.99 35.43
C ALA A 226 19.40 18.48 34.27
N GLU A 227 19.39 19.79 34.01
CA GLU A 227 18.66 20.41 32.90
C GLU A 227 19.25 20.00 31.53
N LEU A 228 20.58 19.97 31.43
CA LEU A 228 21.29 19.43 30.26
C LEU A 228 20.93 17.95 30.01
N ALA A 229 20.86 17.13 31.06
CA ALA A 229 20.53 15.71 30.96
C ALA A 229 19.11 15.47 30.43
N ALA A 230 18.11 16.14 31.01
CA ALA A 230 16.71 16.01 30.61
C ALA A 230 16.48 16.47 29.15
N THR A 231 17.18 17.53 28.74
CA THR A 231 17.12 18.03 27.37
C THR A 231 17.80 17.08 26.39
N CYS A 232 18.98 16.55 26.74
CA CYS A 232 19.68 15.56 25.91
C CYS A 232 18.89 14.26 25.77
N ASP A 233 18.24 13.77 26.83
CA ASP A 233 17.40 12.57 26.77
C ASP A 233 16.19 12.77 25.84
N THR A 234 15.56 13.95 25.92
CA THR A 234 14.45 14.33 25.03
C THR A 234 14.89 14.37 23.56
N ILE A 235 15.99 15.05 23.24
CA ILE A 235 16.52 15.18 21.87
C ILE A 235 16.97 13.82 21.32
N LEU A 236 17.73 13.03 22.09
CA LEU A 236 18.19 11.70 21.67
C LEU A 236 17.05 10.68 21.54
N SER A 237 15.93 10.87 22.25
CA SER A 237 14.74 10.03 22.14
C SER A 237 13.79 10.49 21.02
N GLN A 238 13.82 11.77 20.63
CA GLN A 238 13.16 12.28 19.42
C GLN A 238 13.88 11.75 18.17
N ALA A 239 15.18 12.05 18.03
CA ALA A 239 16.00 11.61 16.89
C ALA A 239 16.03 10.07 16.72
N GLY A 240 15.97 9.31 17.82
CA GLY A 240 15.84 7.86 17.78
C GLY A 240 14.54 7.37 17.13
N ARG A 241 13.40 7.99 17.50
CA ARG A 241 12.08 7.69 16.91
C ARG A 241 12.00 8.12 15.45
N ASP A 242 12.55 9.27 15.11
CA ASP A 242 12.54 9.79 13.72
C ASP A 242 13.41 8.91 12.80
N ALA A 243 14.59 8.47 13.27
CA ALA A 243 15.45 7.54 12.54
C ALA A 243 14.85 6.12 12.42
N GLU A 244 13.99 5.69 13.35
CA GLU A 244 13.21 4.45 13.23
C GLU A 244 12.06 4.61 12.22
N ARG A 245 11.33 5.72 12.30
CA ARG A 245 10.22 6.05 11.38
C ARG A 245 10.69 6.23 9.94
N ALA A 246 11.85 6.85 9.72
CA ALA A 246 12.47 6.97 8.40
C ALA A 246 12.88 5.61 7.81
N ARG A 247 13.43 4.70 8.63
CA ARG A 247 13.75 3.32 8.20
C ARG A 247 12.49 2.52 7.88
N GLU A 248 11.43 2.67 8.67
CA GLU A 248 10.14 2.02 8.41
C GLU A 248 9.48 2.55 7.13
N LEU A 249 9.51 3.86 6.88
CA LEU A 249 9.05 4.45 5.61
C LEU A 249 9.85 3.94 4.41
N ALA A 250 11.18 3.93 4.49
CA ALA A 250 12.03 3.39 3.42
C ALA A 250 11.76 1.90 3.14
N ARG A 251 11.50 1.10 4.19
CA ARG A 251 11.11 -0.32 4.10
C ARG A 251 9.76 -0.47 3.39
N GLN A 252 8.74 0.30 3.79
CA GLN A 252 7.42 0.29 3.17
C GLN A 252 7.48 0.70 1.68
N THR A 253 8.21 1.78 1.35
CA THR A 253 8.37 2.25 -0.04
C THR A 253 9.05 1.19 -0.92
N SER A 254 10.07 0.51 -0.40
CA SER A 254 10.79 -0.55 -1.13
C SER A 254 9.90 -1.76 -1.40
N LEU A 255 9.14 -2.22 -0.39
CA LEU A 255 8.19 -3.33 -0.53
C LEU A 255 7.02 -2.99 -1.46
N LEU A 256 6.47 -1.77 -1.39
CA LEU A 256 5.40 -1.30 -2.28
C LEU A 256 5.86 -1.20 -3.74
N ARG A 257 7.08 -0.71 -3.98
CA ARG A 257 7.69 -0.68 -5.32
C ARG A 257 7.83 -2.09 -5.88
N ALA A 258 8.37 -3.03 -5.09
CA ALA A 258 8.54 -4.41 -5.52
C ALA A 258 7.18 -5.10 -5.77
N ALA A 259 6.18 -4.90 -4.90
CA ALA A 259 4.82 -5.43 -5.10
C ALA A 259 4.17 -4.94 -6.41
N LYS A 260 4.38 -3.67 -6.78
CA LYS A 260 3.90 -3.12 -8.06
C LYS A 260 4.54 -3.86 -9.25
N LEU A 261 5.86 -4.03 -9.23
CA LEU A 261 6.62 -4.71 -10.29
C LEU A 261 6.25 -6.20 -10.42
N LEU A 262 5.91 -6.87 -9.31
CA LEU A 262 5.53 -8.28 -9.33
C LEU A 262 4.17 -8.54 -10.00
N ASN A 263 3.23 -7.59 -9.93
CA ASN A 263 1.88 -7.73 -10.51
C ASN A 263 1.80 -7.44 -12.02
N GLU A 264 2.90 -7.02 -12.66
CA GLU A 264 2.92 -6.70 -14.11
C GLU A 264 3.00 -7.93 -15.02
N SER A 265 3.30 -9.12 -14.49
CA SER A 265 3.48 -10.35 -15.27
C SER A 265 2.53 -11.45 -14.79
N LEU A 266 1.83 -12.08 -15.74
CA LEU A 266 0.87 -13.16 -15.48
C LEU A 266 1.45 -14.57 -15.79
N ASP A 267 2.76 -14.62 -16.07
CA ASP A 267 3.52 -15.82 -16.46
C ASP A 267 4.42 -16.28 -15.30
N VAL A 268 4.18 -17.49 -14.76
CA VAL A 268 4.78 -17.95 -13.48
C VAL A 268 6.31 -17.95 -13.49
N PRO A 269 7.02 -18.53 -14.49
CA PRO A 269 8.50 -18.50 -14.52
C PRO A 269 9.08 -17.08 -14.62
N ARG A 270 8.39 -16.15 -15.31
CA ARG A 270 8.80 -14.73 -15.36
C ARG A 270 8.63 -14.05 -14.00
N VAL A 271 7.52 -14.29 -13.32
CA VAL A 271 7.27 -13.78 -11.96
C VAL A 271 8.34 -14.30 -11.01
N LEU A 272 8.63 -15.61 -11.01
CA LEU A 272 9.69 -16.21 -10.18
C LEU A 272 11.08 -15.62 -10.47
N THR A 273 11.43 -15.42 -11.73
CA THR A 273 12.71 -14.78 -12.12
C THR A 273 12.79 -13.33 -11.64
N ARG A 274 11.67 -12.59 -11.67
CA ARG A 274 11.60 -11.21 -11.16
C ARG A 274 11.70 -11.17 -9.64
N ILE A 275 11.02 -12.10 -8.93
CA ILE A 275 11.13 -12.27 -7.47
C ILE A 275 12.59 -12.41 -7.04
N CYS A 276 13.39 -13.27 -7.70
CA CYS A 276 14.80 -13.42 -7.38
C CYS A 276 15.58 -12.09 -7.54
N ARG A 277 15.36 -11.36 -8.64
CA ARG A 277 16.07 -10.09 -8.89
C ARG A 277 15.72 -9.01 -7.87
N GLU A 278 14.43 -8.84 -7.54
CA GLU A 278 14.01 -7.85 -6.55
C GLU A 278 14.45 -8.25 -5.13
N ALA A 279 14.41 -9.54 -4.76
CA ALA A 279 14.94 -10.03 -3.47
C ALA A 279 16.43 -9.72 -3.29
N ALA A 280 17.23 -9.93 -4.34
CA ALA A 280 18.65 -9.61 -4.34
C ALA A 280 18.87 -8.09 -4.19
N ALA A 281 18.10 -7.27 -4.92
CA ALA A 281 18.21 -5.81 -4.89
C ALA A 281 17.77 -5.20 -3.53
N ILE A 282 16.73 -5.73 -2.90
CA ILE A 282 16.24 -5.26 -1.58
C ILE A 282 17.29 -5.47 -0.47
N LEU A 283 18.12 -6.51 -0.59
CA LEU A 283 19.05 -6.95 0.46
C LEU A 283 20.53 -6.80 0.09
N ASP A 284 20.86 -6.18 -1.04
CA ASP A 284 22.23 -6.04 -1.58
C ASP A 284 22.98 -7.40 -1.66
N ALA A 285 22.26 -8.44 -2.07
CA ALA A 285 22.74 -9.82 -2.10
C ALA A 285 23.26 -10.22 -3.50
N ASP A 286 24.35 -10.99 -3.52
CA ASP A 286 25.01 -11.43 -4.75
C ASP A 286 24.17 -12.46 -5.53
N THR A 287 23.33 -13.24 -4.84
CA THR A 287 22.49 -14.30 -5.41
C THR A 287 21.11 -14.35 -4.76
N ALA A 288 20.11 -14.81 -5.52
CA ALA A 288 18.80 -15.14 -5.00
C ALA A 288 18.16 -16.27 -5.82
N VAL A 289 17.41 -17.16 -5.17
CA VAL A 289 16.81 -18.35 -5.78
C VAL A 289 15.41 -18.63 -5.24
N VAL A 290 14.53 -19.17 -6.07
CA VAL A 290 13.27 -19.77 -5.62
C VAL A 290 13.26 -21.25 -5.96
N PHE A 291 13.08 -22.06 -4.92
CA PHE A 291 12.77 -23.47 -5.04
C PHE A 291 11.26 -23.68 -4.94
N ARG A 292 10.66 -24.49 -5.81
CA ARG A 292 9.28 -24.97 -5.69
C ARG A 292 9.28 -26.40 -5.15
N ILE A 293 8.37 -26.68 -4.22
CA ILE A 293 8.17 -28.02 -3.66
C ILE A 293 7.29 -28.83 -4.63
N SER A 294 7.75 -30.02 -5.01
CA SER A 294 7.00 -30.93 -5.88
C SER A 294 5.69 -31.40 -5.24
N ALA A 295 4.69 -31.72 -6.06
CA ALA A 295 3.46 -32.30 -5.53
C ALA A 295 3.73 -33.71 -4.98
N PRO A 296 3.14 -34.10 -3.84
CA PRO A 296 3.31 -35.44 -3.30
C PRO A 296 2.76 -36.47 -4.30
N HIS A 297 3.58 -37.47 -4.63
CA HIS A 297 3.22 -38.59 -5.49
C HIS A 297 3.24 -39.88 -4.67
N SER A 298 2.40 -40.86 -5.00
CA SER A 298 2.25 -42.10 -4.24
C SER A 298 3.51 -42.97 -4.18
N GLU A 299 4.51 -42.69 -5.01
CA GLU A 299 5.73 -43.50 -5.16
C GLU A 299 7.04 -42.76 -4.82
N ARG A 300 7.00 -41.44 -4.54
CA ARG A 300 8.21 -40.65 -4.24
C ARG A 300 7.96 -39.55 -3.20
N PRO A 301 8.91 -39.30 -2.28
CA PRO A 301 8.85 -38.17 -1.36
C PRO A 301 8.93 -36.82 -2.12
N PRO A 302 8.41 -35.73 -1.54
CA PRO A 302 8.52 -34.40 -2.15
C PRO A 302 9.99 -33.93 -2.19
N VAL A 303 10.34 -33.23 -3.26
CA VAL A 303 11.66 -32.62 -3.50
C VAL A 303 11.50 -31.12 -3.76
N LEU A 304 12.57 -30.36 -3.53
CA LEU A 304 12.66 -28.95 -3.90
C LEU A 304 13.32 -28.85 -5.28
N VAL A 305 12.65 -28.24 -6.25
CA VAL A 305 13.21 -27.99 -7.59
C VAL A 305 13.52 -26.50 -7.73
N LEU A 306 14.74 -26.16 -8.14
CA LEU A 306 15.15 -24.78 -8.39
C LEU A 306 14.50 -24.28 -9.69
N GLU A 307 13.51 -23.39 -9.60
CA GLU A 307 12.76 -22.90 -10.77
C GLU A 307 13.19 -21.53 -11.26
N ALA A 308 13.78 -20.71 -10.38
CA ALA A 308 14.30 -19.40 -10.75
C ALA A 308 15.56 -19.05 -9.95
N ALA A 309 16.45 -18.30 -10.59
CA ALA A 309 17.67 -17.79 -9.99
C ALA A 309 18.01 -16.38 -10.48
N HIS A 310 18.75 -15.67 -9.65
CA HIS A 310 19.51 -14.47 -9.94
C HIS A 310 20.92 -14.62 -9.38
N GLY A 311 21.93 -14.15 -10.11
CA GLY A 311 23.33 -14.27 -9.71
C GLY A 311 23.94 -15.67 -9.79
N LEU A 312 23.23 -16.66 -10.34
CA LEU A 312 23.71 -18.05 -10.55
C LEU A 312 23.77 -18.41 -12.03
N PRO A 313 24.58 -19.42 -12.42
CA PRO A 313 24.66 -19.91 -13.81
C PRO A 313 23.31 -20.53 -14.28
N PRO A 314 22.93 -20.40 -15.57
CA PRO A 314 21.65 -20.90 -16.08
C PRO A 314 21.43 -22.41 -15.90
N GLU A 315 22.52 -23.19 -15.87
CA GLU A 315 22.51 -24.64 -15.66
C GLU A 315 22.06 -25.05 -14.24
N ALA A 316 21.91 -24.09 -13.32
CA ALA A 316 21.35 -24.33 -11.98
C ALA A 316 19.83 -24.53 -11.98
N ILE A 317 19.11 -24.08 -13.02
CA ILE A 317 17.66 -24.27 -13.14
C ILE A 317 17.35 -25.76 -13.32
N GLY A 318 16.42 -26.28 -12.53
CA GLY A 318 16.08 -27.71 -12.47
C GLY A 318 16.89 -28.53 -11.47
N LEU A 319 17.81 -27.93 -10.71
CA LEU A 319 18.49 -28.59 -9.60
C LEU A 319 17.48 -29.07 -8.54
N GLU A 320 17.49 -30.37 -8.23
CA GLU A 320 16.67 -30.95 -7.16
C GLU A 320 17.45 -31.03 -5.84
N LEU A 321 16.79 -30.73 -4.71
CA LEU A 321 17.28 -30.94 -3.34
C LEU A 321 16.26 -31.74 -2.52
N ALA A 322 16.75 -32.57 -1.60
CA ALA A 322 15.89 -33.26 -0.65
C ALA A 322 15.33 -32.31 0.43
N VAL A 323 14.17 -32.65 1.00
CA VAL A 323 13.68 -31.98 2.22
C VAL A 323 14.67 -32.25 3.36
N GLY A 324 15.11 -31.19 4.04
CA GLY A 324 16.20 -31.20 5.02
C GLY A 324 17.60 -30.86 4.47
N GLU A 325 17.79 -30.83 3.15
CA GLU A 325 19.10 -30.61 2.51
C GLU A 325 19.35 -29.13 2.15
N GLY A 326 20.55 -28.63 2.48
CA GLY A 326 20.89 -27.21 2.29
C GLY A 326 20.01 -26.26 3.13
N ALA A 327 20.16 -24.96 2.91
CA ALA A 327 19.34 -23.97 3.64
C ALA A 327 17.85 -24.08 3.23
N ALA A 328 17.59 -24.22 1.93
CA ALA A 328 16.23 -24.29 1.41
C ALA A 328 15.49 -25.57 1.85
N GLY A 329 16.14 -26.73 1.82
CA GLY A 329 15.54 -27.98 2.29
C GLY A 329 15.29 -27.98 3.80
N ARG A 330 16.17 -27.39 4.62
CA ARG A 330 15.92 -27.19 6.06
C ARG A 330 14.69 -26.32 6.32
N VAL A 331 14.54 -25.21 5.60
CA VAL A 331 13.33 -24.35 5.67
C VAL A 331 12.08 -25.06 5.17
N ALA A 332 12.18 -25.92 4.15
CA ALA A 332 11.05 -26.75 3.72
C ALA A 332 10.64 -27.82 4.76
N ALA A 333 11.58 -28.27 5.60
CA ALA A 333 11.33 -29.23 6.68
C ALA A 333 10.74 -28.57 7.94
N SER A 334 11.28 -27.42 8.38
CA SER A 334 10.79 -26.69 9.57
C SER A 334 9.55 -25.84 9.28
N GLY A 335 9.47 -25.27 8.07
CA GLY A 335 8.51 -24.23 7.72
C GLY A 335 8.82 -22.86 8.34
N GLU A 336 9.99 -22.69 8.95
CA GLU A 336 10.50 -21.47 9.60
C GLU A 336 11.69 -20.89 8.84
N ALA A 337 11.91 -19.58 8.92
CA ALA A 337 13.05 -18.92 8.28
C ALA A 337 14.41 -19.34 8.90
N LEU A 338 15.45 -19.39 8.06
CA LEU A 338 16.81 -19.75 8.44
C LEU A 338 17.79 -18.66 8.02
N ILE A 339 18.76 -18.40 8.89
CA ILE A 339 19.88 -17.48 8.70
C ILE A 339 21.19 -18.25 8.86
N THR A 340 22.20 -17.94 8.06
CA THR A 340 23.55 -18.52 8.17
C THR A 340 24.62 -17.48 7.87
N HIS A 341 25.70 -17.51 8.64
CA HIS A 341 26.83 -16.59 8.53
C HIS A 341 28.10 -17.28 7.99
N ASP A 342 28.10 -18.61 7.92
CA ASP A 342 29.13 -19.46 7.31
C ASP A 342 28.44 -20.69 6.66
N TYR A 343 27.83 -20.49 5.49
CA TYR A 343 26.99 -21.50 4.79
C TYR A 343 27.70 -22.85 4.62
N PRO A 344 28.96 -22.93 4.14
CA PRO A 344 29.62 -24.21 3.92
C PRO A 344 29.88 -25.00 5.22
N ARG A 345 30.04 -24.32 6.37
CA ARG A 345 30.25 -24.98 7.67
C ARG A 345 28.97 -25.25 8.46
N GLU A 346 28.01 -24.32 8.45
CA GLU A 346 26.78 -24.40 9.27
C GLU A 346 25.69 -25.25 8.59
N ILE A 347 25.65 -25.20 7.26
CA ILE A 347 24.62 -25.83 6.44
C ILE A 347 25.17 -27.00 5.64
N GLY A 348 26.38 -26.84 5.09
CA GLY A 348 26.95 -27.71 4.06
C GLY A 348 26.43 -27.30 2.68
N ALA A 349 27.32 -27.22 1.69
CA ALA A 349 26.96 -26.91 0.31
C ALA A 349 26.48 -28.19 -0.41
N PRO A 350 25.18 -28.37 -0.70
CA PRO A 350 24.67 -29.63 -1.28
C PRO A 350 25.00 -29.77 -2.77
N SER A 351 25.43 -28.68 -3.42
CA SER A 351 25.85 -28.64 -4.81
C SER A 351 26.99 -27.64 -4.97
N ALA A 352 27.87 -27.90 -5.94
CA ALA A 352 28.96 -26.99 -6.30
C ALA A 352 28.46 -25.58 -6.71
N VAL A 353 27.20 -25.47 -7.14
CA VAL A 353 26.52 -24.20 -7.48
C VAL A 353 26.43 -23.24 -6.28
N PHE A 354 26.48 -23.74 -5.04
CA PHE A 354 26.41 -22.94 -3.82
C PHE A 354 27.75 -22.87 -3.06
N ALA A 355 28.85 -23.36 -3.65
CA ALA A 355 30.13 -23.51 -2.95
C ALA A 355 30.83 -22.18 -2.60
N ASP A 356 30.48 -21.08 -3.26
CA ASP A 356 31.03 -19.74 -3.03
C ASP A 356 30.12 -18.83 -2.17
N VAL A 357 28.94 -19.31 -1.79
CA VAL A 357 28.05 -18.62 -0.85
C VAL A 357 28.64 -18.72 0.56
N HIS A 358 28.89 -17.56 1.18
CA HIS A 358 29.45 -17.45 2.53
C HIS A 358 28.37 -17.23 3.58
N ALA A 359 27.38 -16.37 3.30
CA ALA A 359 26.26 -16.08 4.20
C ALA A 359 24.94 -16.08 3.42
N GLY A 360 23.81 -16.24 4.10
CA GLY A 360 22.51 -16.23 3.43
C GLY A 360 21.30 -16.30 4.35
N ILE A 361 20.14 -16.06 3.76
CA ILE A 361 18.82 -16.16 4.41
C ILE A 361 17.92 -17.00 3.51
N ALA A 362 17.16 -17.92 4.10
CA ALA A 362 16.12 -18.70 3.42
C ALA A 362 14.79 -18.55 4.17
N VAL A 363 13.70 -18.31 3.44
CA VAL A 363 12.36 -18.05 3.99
C VAL A 363 11.26 -18.87 3.28
N PRO A 364 10.23 -19.33 3.99
CA PRO A 364 9.14 -20.10 3.42
C PRO A 364 8.24 -19.24 2.51
N MET A 365 7.86 -19.78 1.33
CA MET A 365 6.81 -19.20 0.47
C MET A 365 5.52 -20.01 0.58
N ARG A 366 4.46 -19.38 1.11
CA ARG A 366 3.17 -20.01 1.39
C ARG A 366 2.06 -19.39 0.55
N TRP A 367 1.38 -20.19 -0.28
CA TRP A 367 0.17 -19.75 -0.98
C TRP A 367 -0.93 -20.83 -0.93
N GLY A 368 -2.18 -20.39 -0.80
CA GLY A 368 -3.32 -21.28 -0.55
C GLY A 368 -3.20 -22.07 0.76
N GLY A 369 -2.67 -21.43 1.81
CA GLY A 369 -2.48 -22.04 3.14
C GLY A 369 -1.39 -23.11 3.24
N ARG A 370 -0.71 -23.46 2.14
CA ARG A 370 0.33 -24.50 2.10
C ARG A 370 1.70 -23.91 1.79
N LEU A 371 2.75 -24.50 2.37
CA LEU A 371 4.12 -24.27 1.95
C LEU A 371 4.29 -24.86 0.55
N ARG A 372 4.73 -24.02 -0.40
CA ARG A 372 4.81 -24.37 -1.83
C ARG A 372 6.16 -24.06 -2.45
N GLY A 373 6.94 -23.19 -1.83
CA GLY A 373 8.32 -22.94 -2.21
C GLY A 373 9.15 -22.36 -1.07
N VAL A 374 10.40 -22.07 -1.38
CA VAL A 374 11.36 -21.40 -0.49
C VAL A 374 12.11 -20.36 -1.30
N LEU A 375 12.10 -19.12 -0.84
CA LEU A 375 12.94 -18.04 -1.37
C LEU A 375 14.24 -18.03 -0.57
N SER A 376 15.38 -17.89 -1.21
CA SER A 376 16.66 -17.75 -0.54
C SER A 376 17.52 -16.67 -1.19
N VAL A 377 18.29 -15.94 -0.39
CA VAL A 377 19.31 -14.99 -0.85
C VAL A 377 20.67 -15.38 -0.27
N GLY A 378 21.74 -15.14 -1.04
CA GLY A 378 23.09 -15.53 -0.68
C GLY A 378 24.11 -14.46 -1.01
N TYR A 379 25.14 -14.37 -0.19
CA TYR A 379 26.25 -13.45 -0.31
C TYR A 379 27.54 -14.23 -0.56
N ARG A 380 28.32 -13.84 -1.57
CA ARG A 380 29.65 -14.41 -1.88
C ARG A 380 30.76 -13.80 -1.01
N ARG A 381 30.39 -12.87 -0.12
CA ARG A 381 31.22 -12.16 0.85
C ARG A 381 30.73 -12.43 2.27
N PRO A 382 31.61 -12.37 3.30
CA PRO A 382 31.16 -12.41 4.69
C PRO A 382 30.28 -11.20 5.03
N VAL A 383 29.07 -11.44 5.53
CA VAL A 383 28.11 -10.40 5.96
C VAL A 383 27.55 -10.76 7.34
N ARG A 384 27.42 -9.78 8.24
CA ARG A 384 26.65 -9.96 9.49
C ARG A 384 25.18 -9.66 9.24
N LEU A 385 24.41 -10.71 9.01
CA LEU A 385 22.95 -10.66 8.86
C LEU A 385 22.28 -10.60 10.24
N GLY A 386 21.22 -9.81 10.39
CA GLY A 386 20.43 -9.63 11.61
C GLY A 386 18.98 -10.10 11.45
N ARG A 387 18.12 -9.67 12.39
CA ARG A 387 16.67 -9.99 12.34
C ARG A 387 15.91 -9.12 11.33
N ASP A 388 16.42 -7.95 10.99
CA ASP A 388 15.73 -7.00 10.13
C ASP A 388 15.81 -7.43 8.67
N GLU A 389 16.95 -7.99 8.23
CA GLU A 389 17.10 -8.59 6.89
C GLU A 389 16.19 -9.82 6.71
N VAL A 390 16.04 -10.65 7.75
CA VAL A 390 15.09 -11.79 7.73
C VAL A 390 13.66 -11.29 7.57
N ARG A 391 13.23 -10.32 8.39
CA ARG A 391 11.89 -9.73 8.32
C ARG A 391 11.60 -9.08 6.96
N MET A 392 12.59 -8.43 6.35
CA MET A 392 12.45 -7.86 5.01
C MET A 392 12.25 -8.95 3.96
N LEU A 393 12.98 -10.06 4.05
CA LEU A 393 12.82 -11.18 3.11
C LEU A 393 11.51 -11.94 3.33
N GLU A 394 11.07 -12.13 4.57
CA GLU A 394 9.77 -12.74 4.91
C GLU A 394 8.61 -11.91 4.35
N ALA A 395 8.57 -10.60 4.63
CA ALA A 395 7.55 -9.70 4.10
C ALA A 395 7.54 -9.65 2.56
N PHE A 396 8.71 -9.72 1.92
CA PHE A 396 8.81 -9.82 0.48
C PHE A 396 8.34 -11.19 -0.05
N ALA A 397 8.64 -12.29 0.63
CA ALA A 397 8.21 -13.63 0.28
C ALA A 397 6.68 -13.81 0.38
N GLU A 398 6.02 -13.15 1.33
CA GLU A 398 4.55 -13.11 1.41
C GLU A 398 3.93 -12.39 0.20
N LEU A 399 4.44 -11.21 -0.16
CA LEU A 399 4.01 -10.47 -1.36
C LEU A 399 4.26 -11.27 -2.65
N ALA A 400 5.43 -11.89 -2.76
CA ALA A 400 5.81 -12.76 -3.86
C ALA A 400 4.90 -14.00 -3.97
N ALA A 401 4.49 -14.59 -2.84
CA ALA A 401 3.56 -15.72 -2.82
C ALA A 401 2.15 -15.33 -3.32
N VAL A 402 1.70 -14.09 -3.09
CA VAL A 402 0.47 -13.56 -3.68
C VAL A 402 0.60 -13.41 -5.20
N ALA A 403 1.71 -12.87 -5.71
CA ALA A 403 1.97 -12.77 -7.14
C ALA A 403 2.01 -14.15 -7.82
N CYS A 404 2.72 -15.13 -7.22
CA CYS A 404 2.74 -16.52 -7.70
C CYS A 404 1.34 -17.17 -7.70
N ARG A 405 0.52 -16.92 -6.67
CA ARG A 405 -0.88 -17.39 -6.62
C ARG A 405 -1.70 -16.81 -7.76
N ASN A 406 -1.56 -15.51 -8.04
CA ASN A 406 -2.31 -14.82 -9.07
C ASN A 406 -1.90 -15.29 -10.48
N ALA A 407 -0.59 -15.45 -10.74
CA ALA A 407 -0.09 -15.99 -12.00
C ALA A 407 -0.52 -17.46 -12.22
N ALA A 408 -0.41 -18.33 -11.20
CA ALA A 408 -0.84 -19.72 -11.30
C ALA A 408 -2.37 -19.85 -11.48
N ALA A 409 -3.16 -18.96 -10.86
CA ALA A 409 -4.60 -18.89 -11.10
C ALA A 409 -4.90 -18.43 -12.53
N HIS A 410 -4.17 -17.43 -13.05
CA HIS A 410 -4.33 -16.96 -14.42
C HIS A 410 -3.96 -18.03 -15.46
N GLU A 411 -2.85 -18.75 -15.26
CA GLU A 411 -2.45 -19.89 -16.10
C GLU A 411 -3.51 -21.00 -16.09
N SER A 412 -4.06 -21.32 -14.91
CA SER A 412 -5.16 -22.29 -14.77
C SER A 412 -6.44 -21.84 -15.49
N LEU A 413 -6.81 -20.56 -15.39
CA LEU A 413 -7.96 -19.97 -16.09
C LEU A 413 -7.74 -19.94 -17.61
N ALA A 414 -6.54 -19.62 -18.07
CA ALA A 414 -6.17 -19.64 -19.49
C ALA A 414 -6.21 -21.07 -20.07
N LEU A 415 -5.83 -22.09 -19.29
CA LEU A 415 -5.97 -23.49 -19.69
C LEU A 415 -7.46 -23.88 -19.80
N VAL A 416 -8.26 -23.64 -18.76
CA VAL A 416 -9.70 -23.99 -18.72
C VAL A 416 -10.48 -23.28 -19.84
N ALA A 417 -10.24 -21.99 -20.05
CA ALA A 417 -10.88 -21.21 -21.12
C ALA A 417 -10.52 -21.69 -22.54
N ARG A 418 -9.43 -22.44 -22.70
CA ARG A 418 -8.94 -22.97 -23.98
C ARG A 418 -9.26 -24.45 -24.20
N THR A 419 -9.75 -25.16 -23.19
CA THR A 419 -10.11 -26.58 -23.28
C THR A 419 -11.62 -26.82 -23.44
N ASP A 420 -12.01 -27.93 -24.05
CA ASP A 420 -13.37 -28.46 -24.05
C ASP A 420 -13.62 -29.25 -22.76
N GLY A 421 -14.67 -28.87 -22.02
CA GLY A 421 -14.93 -29.38 -20.68
C GLY A 421 -15.36 -30.85 -20.58
N LEU A 422 -15.69 -31.51 -21.70
CA LEU A 422 -16.04 -32.93 -21.72
C LEU A 422 -14.82 -33.81 -22.03
N THR A 423 -14.00 -33.40 -23.00
CA THR A 423 -12.95 -34.22 -23.61
C THR A 423 -11.53 -33.87 -23.13
N GLY A 424 -11.33 -32.67 -22.57
CA GLY A 424 -10.02 -32.15 -22.17
C GLY A 424 -9.07 -31.85 -23.35
N CYS A 425 -9.59 -31.85 -24.59
CA CYS A 425 -8.90 -31.34 -25.77
C CYS A 425 -9.00 -29.81 -25.83
N LEU A 426 -8.34 -29.14 -26.78
CA LEU A 426 -8.64 -27.74 -27.07
C LEU A 426 -10.12 -27.58 -27.48
N ASN A 427 -10.77 -26.49 -27.08
CA ASN A 427 -12.09 -26.15 -27.62
C ASN A 427 -11.97 -25.54 -29.02
N HIS A 428 -13.10 -25.49 -29.74
CA HIS A 428 -13.18 -24.98 -31.12
C HIS A 428 -12.48 -23.62 -31.32
N ALA A 429 -12.71 -22.65 -30.42
CA ALA A 429 -12.10 -21.32 -30.54
C ALA A 429 -10.58 -21.36 -30.38
N ALA A 430 -10.07 -22.04 -29.34
CA ALA A 430 -8.64 -22.16 -29.07
C ALA A 430 -7.90 -23.00 -30.13
N LEU A 431 -8.57 -23.99 -30.71
CA LEU A 431 -8.08 -24.79 -31.83
C LEU A 431 -7.89 -23.93 -33.09
N HIS A 432 -8.91 -23.15 -33.49
CA HIS A 432 -8.82 -22.24 -34.65
C HIS A 432 -7.70 -21.19 -34.48
N GLU A 433 -7.59 -20.61 -33.28
CA GLU A 433 -6.56 -19.65 -32.93
C GLU A 433 -5.15 -20.27 -32.95
N ALA A 434 -4.99 -21.51 -32.47
CA ALA A 434 -3.74 -22.25 -32.53
C ALA A 434 -3.35 -22.61 -33.98
N LEU A 435 -4.30 -23.09 -34.79
CA LEU A 435 -4.06 -23.41 -36.21
C LEU A 435 -3.67 -22.17 -37.02
N ALA A 436 -4.32 -21.03 -36.81
CA ALA A 436 -3.99 -19.77 -37.48
C ALA A 436 -2.58 -19.28 -37.14
N ARG A 437 -2.16 -19.39 -35.87
CA ARG A 437 -0.77 -19.09 -35.46
C ARG A 437 0.25 -19.99 -36.13
N GLU A 438 -0.03 -21.28 -36.22
CA GLU A 438 0.93 -22.23 -36.79
C GLU A 438 1.05 -22.08 -38.32
N VAL A 439 -0.05 -21.78 -39.03
CA VAL A 439 -0.01 -21.36 -40.45
C VAL A 439 0.89 -20.13 -40.65
N GLU A 440 0.75 -19.10 -39.81
CA GLU A 440 1.60 -17.89 -39.91
C GLU A 440 3.06 -18.16 -39.48
N ARG A 441 3.32 -19.18 -38.65
CA ARG A 441 4.67 -19.65 -38.34
C ARG A 441 5.29 -20.38 -39.53
N CYS A 442 4.56 -21.30 -40.16
CA CYS A 442 4.99 -22.00 -41.38
C CYS A 442 5.25 -21.02 -42.54
N ARG A 443 4.39 -20.00 -42.71
CA ARG A 443 4.56 -18.94 -43.72
C ARG A 443 5.89 -18.17 -43.58
N ARG A 444 6.38 -17.97 -42.35
CA ARG A 444 7.64 -17.27 -42.06
C ARG A 444 8.89 -18.14 -42.12
N SER A 445 8.74 -19.46 -42.00
CA SER A 445 9.86 -20.39 -41.76
C SER A 445 10.04 -21.46 -42.83
N GLY A 446 9.04 -21.69 -43.70
CA GLY A 446 9.02 -22.76 -44.70
C GLY A 446 8.71 -24.16 -44.14
N HIS A 447 8.45 -24.26 -42.83
CA HIS A 447 8.07 -25.50 -42.14
C HIS A 447 6.76 -26.11 -42.67
N ARG A 448 6.57 -27.42 -42.43
CA ARG A 448 5.39 -28.17 -42.88
C ARG A 448 4.33 -28.25 -41.78
N LEU A 449 3.07 -28.32 -42.19
CA LEU A 449 1.93 -28.40 -41.29
C LEU A 449 0.87 -29.29 -41.93
N SER A 450 0.33 -30.23 -41.15
CA SER A 450 -0.76 -31.08 -41.61
C SER A 450 -1.93 -31.05 -40.61
N LEU A 451 -3.14 -30.90 -41.16
CA LEU A 451 -4.40 -30.97 -40.43
C LEU A 451 -5.10 -32.30 -40.72
N LEU A 452 -5.61 -32.94 -39.69
CA LEU A 452 -6.52 -34.07 -39.78
C LEU A 452 -7.84 -33.67 -39.13
N LEU A 453 -8.95 -33.75 -39.86
CA LEU A 453 -10.29 -33.71 -39.29
C LEU A 453 -10.79 -35.14 -39.14
N ILE A 454 -11.35 -35.45 -37.98
CA ILE A 454 -11.70 -36.79 -37.51
C ILE A 454 -13.18 -36.78 -37.12
N ASP A 455 -13.96 -37.71 -37.64
CA ASP A 455 -15.35 -37.94 -37.25
C ASP A 455 -15.52 -39.33 -36.64
N LEU A 456 -16.37 -39.44 -35.61
CA LEU A 456 -16.67 -40.72 -34.98
C LEU A 456 -17.78 -41.48 -35.70
N ASP A 457 -17.36 -42.53 -36.41
CA ASP A 457 -18.27 -43.33 -37.22
C ASP A 457 -19.34 -43.99 -36.33
N HIS A 458 -20.61 -43.86 -36.74
CA HIS A 458 -21.78 -44.40 -36.05
C HIS A 458 -22.06 -43.83 -34.65
N PHE A 459 -21.40 -42.76 -34.21
CA PHE A 459 -21.62 -42.15 -32.89
C PHE A 459 -23.09 -41.81 -32.60
N LYS A 460 -23.83 -41.26 -33.59
CA LYS A 460 -25.28 -41.02 -33.48
C LYS A 460 -26.07 -42.27 -33.11
N GLN A 461 -25.70 -43.45 -33.62
CA GLN A 461 -26.37 -44.72 -33.32
C GLN A 461 -26.08 -45.18 -31.88
N VAL A 462 -24.90 -44.86 -31.32
CA VAL A 462 -24.60 -45.10 -29.91
C VAL A 462 -25.51 -44.26 -29.03
N ASN A 463 -25.64 -42.95 -29.31
CA ASN A 463 -26.58 -42.07 -28.60
C ASN A 463 -28.03 -42.55 -28.69
N GLU A 464 -28.50 -42.92 -29.89
CA GLU A 464 -29.87 -43.40 -30.12
C GLU A 464 -30.18 -44.73 -29.43
N ARG A 465 -29.17 -45.61 -29.22
CA ARG A 465 -29.36 -46.95 -28.64
C ARG A 465 -29.02 -47.07 -27.15
N ARG A 466 -28.14 -46.21 -26.64
CA ARG A 466 -27.57 -46.28 -25.28
C ARG A 466 -27.78 -45.00 -24.47
N GLY A 467 -28.29 -43.93 -25.07
CA GLY A 467 -28.46 -42.63 -24.43
C GLY A 467 -27.20 -41.76 -24.47
N HIS A 468 -27.39 -40.45 -24.28
CA HIS A 468 -26.33 -39.45 -24.43
C HIS A 468 -25.20 -39.60 -23.40
N LEU A 469 -25.48 -40.10 -22.18
CA LEU A 469 -24.45 -40.30 -21.15
C LEU A 469 -23.36 -41.30 -21.59
N VAL A 470 -23.74 -42.36 -22.30
CA VAL A 470 -22.79 -43.33 -22.88
C VAL A 470 -22.04 -42.70 -24.07
N GLY A 471 -22.68 -41.81 -24.82
CA GLY A 471 -22.00 -40.99 -25.84
C GLY A 471 -20.94 -40.06 -25.23
N ASP A 472 -21.23 -39.42 -24.09
CA ASP A 472 -20.28 -38.56 -23.39
C ASP A 472 -19.09 -39.33 -22.80
N GLU A 473 -19.30 -40.57 -22.35
CA GLU A 473 -18.22 -41.49 -21.97
C GLU A 473 -17.34 -41.88 -23.17
N VAL A 474 -17.94 -42.18 -24.33
CA VAL A 474 -17.23 -42.40 -25.59
C VAL A 474 -16.41 -41.17 -25.99
N LEU A 475 -16.99 -39.97 -25.96
CA LEU A 475 -16.29 -38.72 -26.32
C LEU A 475 -15.12 -38.42 -25.38
N ARG A 476 -15.28 -38.63 -24.07
CA ARG A 476 -14.20 -38.48 -23.07
C ARG A 476 -13.07 -39.48 -23.32
N THR A 477 -13.42 -40.73 -23.62
CA THR A 477 -12.47 -41.82 -23.92
C THR A 477 -11.68 -41.53 -25.22
N VAL A 478 -12.37 -41.09 -26.27
CA VAL A 478 -11.77 -40.66 -27.54
C VAL A 478 -10.83 -39.47 -27.33
N GLY A 479 -11.29 -38.41 -26.66
CA GLY A 479 -10.49 -37.21 -26.42
C GLY A 479 -9.24 -37.47 -25.57
N TYR A 480 -9.27 -38.45 -24.66
CA TYR A 480 -8.08 -38.92 -23.98
C TYR A 480 -7.14 -39.69 -24.93
N ALA A 481 -7.65 -40.70 -25.65
CA ALA A 481 -6.85 -41.53 -26.55
C ALA A 481 -6.18 -40.72 -27.68
N LEU A 482 -6.87 -39.72 -28.24
CA LEU A 482 -6.33 -38.81 -29.25
C LEU A 482 -5.18 -37.96 -28.68
N ARG A 483 -5.33 -37.36 -27.49
CA ARG A 483 -4.26 -36.60 -26.83
C ARG A 483 -3.02 -37.43 -26.55
N GLN A 484 -3.18 -38.72 -26.24
CA GLN A 484 -2.05 -39.63 -26.04
C GLN A 484 -1.36 -40.03 -27.37
N SER A 485 -2.00 -39.85 -28.53
CA SER A 485 -1.50 -40.32 -29.85
C SER A 485 -0.47 -39.39 -30.52
N VAL A 486 -0.30 -38.18 -29.98
CA VAL A 486 0.46 -37.06 -30.57
C VAL A 486 1.70 -36.67 -29.76
N ARG A 487 2.58 -35.84 -30.33
CA ARG A 487 3.79 -35.33 -29.67
C ARG A 487 3.47 -34.08 -28.83
N GLY A 488 4.37 -33.67 -27.95
CA GLY A 488 4.16 -32.53 -27.05
C GLY A 488 4.03 -31.14 -27.71
N PHE A 489 4.30 -31.04 -29.02
CA PHE A 489 4.13 -29.83 -29.83
C PHE A 489 3.04 -29.97 -30.91
N ASP A 490 2.49 -31.17 -31.09
CA ASP A 490 1.25 -31.39 -31.84
C ASP A 490 0.06 -31.06 -30.92
N PHE A 491 -1.12 -30.77 -31.46
CA PHE A 491 -2.29 -30.49 -30.64
C PHE A 491 -3.60 -31.07 -31.15
N VAL A 492 -4.48 -31.39 -30.20
CA VAL A 492 -5.80 -31.99 -30.42
C VAL A 492 -6.88 -31.01 -29.96
N GLY A 493 -7.88 -30.77 -30.81
CA GLY A 493 -9.07 -30.01 -30.45
C GLY A 493 -10.36 -30.76 -30.73
N ARG A 494 -11.42 -30.45 -29.99
CA ARG A 494 -12.79 -30.83 -30.34
C ARG A 494 -13.33 -29.79 -31.31
N TYR A 495 -13.69 -30.25 -32.50
CA TYR A 495 -14.16 -29.40 -33.61
C TYR A 495 -15.69 -29.31 -33.63
N GLY A 496 -16.38 -30.43 -33.37
CA GLY A 496 -17.84 -30.51 -33.39
C GLY A 496 -18.41 -31.33 -32.23
N GLY A 497 -19.66 -31.78 -32.37
CA GLY A 497 -20.30 -32.65 -31.39
C GLY A 497 -19.57 -33.98 -31.23
N ASP A 498 -19.26 -34.60 -32.36
CA ASP A 498 -18.59 -35.89 -32.57
C ASP A 498 -17.32 -35.79 -33.45
N GLU A 499 -16.92 -34.56 -33.77
CA GLU A 499 -15.76 -34.26 -34.62
C GLU A 499 -14.58 -33.70 -33.81
N PHE A 500 -13.37 -34.15 -34.15
CA PHE A 500 -12.10 -33.74 -33.56
C PHE A 500 -11.13 -33.28 -34.66
N ALA A 501 -10.16 -32.47 -34.28
CA ALA A 501 -9.06 -32.06 -35.15
C ALA A 501 -7.71 -32.42 -34.53
N LEU A 502 -6.79 -32.90 -35.37
CA LEU A 502 -5.39 -33.12 -35.06
C LEU A 502 -4.55 -32.16 -35.90
N VAL A 503 -3.74 -31.34 -35.23
CA VAL A 503 -2.75 -30.50 -35.91
C VAL A 503 -1.37 -31.10 -35.64
N VAL A 504 -0.73 -31.56 -36.70
CA VAL A 504 0.58 -32.21 -36.66
C VAL A 504 1.61 -31.25 -37.24
N VAL A 505 2.54 -30.81 -36.40
CA VAL A 505 3.52 -29.77 -36.72
C VAL A 505 4.78 -30.42 -37.29
N ASP A 506 5.40 -29.77 -38.27
CA ASP A 506 6.58 -30.27 -38.99
C ASP A 506 6.35 -31.67 -39.60
N ALA A 507 5.17 -31.86 -40.20
CA ALA A 507 4.75 -33.13 -40.79
C ALA A 507 4.26 -33.00 -42.23
N THR A 508 4.83 -33.83 -43.09
CA THR A 508 4.30 -34.15 -44.43
C THR A 508 3.01 -34.96 -44.34
N GLU A 509 2.26 -35.03 -45.44
CA GLU A 509 1.11 -35.93 -45.59
C GLU A 509 1.44 -37.37 -45.16
N SER A 510 2.63 -37.88 -45.48
CA SER A 510 3.03 -39.25 -45.12
C SER A 510 3.14 -39.45 -43.60
N GLU A 511 3.58 -38.42 -42.87
CA GLU A 511 3.74 -38.42 -41.41
C GLU A 511 2.41 -38.20 -40.71
N ALA A 512 1.57 -37.33 -41.27
CA ALA A 512 0.20 -37.13 -40.86
C ALA A 512 -0.64 -38.42 -41.02
N ARG A 513 -0.47 -39.19 -42.10
CA ARG A 513 -1.10 -40.53 -42.23
C ARG A 513 -0.62 -41.51 -41.16
N ARG A 514 0.67 -41.48 -40.80
CA ARG A 514 1.20 -42.27 -39.66
C ARG A 514 0.62 -41.80 -38.32
N ALA A 515 0.32 -40.51 -38.15
CA ALA A 515 -0.39 -39.99 -36.98
C ALA A 515 -1.86 -40.44 -36.96
N ALA A 516 -2.57 -40.37 -38.10
CA ALA A 516 -3.94 -40.86 -38.25
C ALA A 516 -4.08 -42.33 -37.86
N GLN A 517 -3.15 -43.19 -38.32
CA GLN A 517 -3.17 -44.61 -37.96
C GLN A 517 -2.97 -44.83 -36.45
N ARG A 518 -1.98 -44.17 -35.82
CA ARG A 518 -1.78 -44.27 -34.35
C ARG A 518 -2.99 -43.77 -33.57
N ALA A 519 -3.65 -42.70 -34.02
CA ALA A 519 -4.86 -42.17 -33.43
C ALA A 519 -6.02 -43.18 -33.51
N ARG A 520 -6.22 -43.79 -34.69
CA ARG A 520 -7.22 -44.83 -34.93
C ARG A 520 -6.98 -46.08 -34.08
N ASP A 521 -5.76 -46.60 -34.05
CA ASP A 521 -5.42 -47.81 -33.28
C ASP A 521 -5.70 -47.62 -31.78
N ARG A 522 -5.32 -46.45 -31.23
CA ARG A 522 -5.54 -46.10 -29.83
C ARG A 522 -7.01 -45.87 -29.49
N VAL A 523 -7.75 -45.17 -30.35
CA VAL A 523 -9.19 -44.94 -30.13
C VAL A 523 -9.97 -46.25 -30.23
N SER A 524 -9.68 -47.08 -31.23
CA SER A 524 -10.31 -48.41 -31.37
C SER A 524 -10.06 -49.27 -30.13
N ALA A 525 -8.79 -49.36 -29.67
CA ALA A 525 -8.44 -50.09 -28.46
C ALA A 525 -9.11 -49.53 -27.18
N ALA A 526 -9.27 -48.20 -27.07
CA ALA A 526 -9.92 -47.57 -25.92
C ALA A 526 -11.44 -47.76 -25.92
N VAL A 527 -12.10 -47.58 -27.08
CA VAL A 527 -13.54 -47.78 -27.25
C VAL A 527 -13.94 -49.25 -27.04
N ALA A 528 -13.12 -50.21 -27.49
CA ALA A 528 -13.40 -51.63 -27.29
C ALA A 528 -13.56 -52.03 -25.82
N GLN A 529 -12.88 -51.32 -24.90
CA GLN A 529 -13.00 -51.55 -23.45
C GLN A 529 -14.37 -51.16 -22.88
N LEU A 530 -15.10 -50.25 -23.56
CA LEU A 530 -16.45 -49.80 -23.16
C LEU A 530 -17.55 -50.83 -23.46
N LYS A 531 -17.23 -51.95 -24.14
CA LYS A 531 -18.13 -53.10 -24.39
C LYS A 531 -19.51 -52.71 -24.97
N LEU A 532 -19.55 -51.71 -25.85
CA LEU A 532 -20.77 -51.09 -26.36
C LEU A 532 -21.67 -52.06 -27.17
N GLY A 533 -21.10 -53.16 -27.68
CA GLY A 533 -21.77 -54.11 -28.58
C GLY A 533 -21.89 -53.62 -30.03
N GLN A 534 -21.19 -52.53 -30.35
CA GLN A 534 -21.09 -51.91 -31.67
C GLN A 534 -19.74 -51.22 -31.77
N ASP A 535 -19.04 -51.38 -32.88
CA ASP A 535 -17.76 -50.68 -33.12
C ASP A 535 -18.01 -49.21 -33.44
N VAL A 536 -17.33 -48.32 -32.72
CA VAL A 536 -17.24 -46.89 -33.04
C VAL A 536 -15.91 -46.67 -33.75
N GLY A 537 -15.99 -46.46 -35.06
CA GLY A 537 -14.83 -46.21 -35.91
C GLY A 537 -14.40 -44.74 -35.92
N MET A 538 -13.45 -44.41 -36.79
CA MET A 538 -13.21 -43.03 -37.20
C MET A 538 -12.90 -42.89 -38.69
N THR A 539 -13.57 -41.95 -39.34
CA THR A 539 -13.18 -41.47 -40.67
C THR A 539 -12.31 -40.24 -40.49
N VAL A 540 -11.24 -40.13 -41.29
CA VAL A 540 -10.24 -39.06 -41.17
C VAL A 540 -10.02 -38.39 -42.53
N GLY A 541 -10.26 -37.09 -42.61
CA GLY A 541 -9.87 -36.24 -43.74
C GLY A 541 -8.58 -35.51 -43.43
N LEU A 542 -7.58 -35.59 -44.32
CA LEU A 542 -6.22 -35.10 -44.10
C LEU A 542 -5.85 -34.06 -45.16
N ALA A 543 -5.20 -32.98 -44.73
CA ALA A 543 -4.64 -31.96 -45.62
C ALA A 543 -3.27 -31.47 -45.14
N GLU A 544 -2.24 -31.55 -45.98
CA GLU A 544 -0.98 -30.80 -45.80
C GLU A 544 -1.18 -29.35 -46.28
N TRP A 545 -0.71 -28.37 -45.52
CA TRP A 545 -0.75 -26.93 -45.82
C TRP A 545 0.15 -26.57 -47.00
N ARG A 546 -0.34 -25.67 -47.87
CA ARG A 546 0.39 -25.20 -49.05
C ARG A 546 0.72 -23.69 -48.92
N PRO A 547 1.90 -23.25 -49.41
CA PRO A 547 2.25 -21.83 -49.40
C PRO A 547 1.16 -20.94 -50.03
N GLY A 548 0.71 -19.94 -49.28
CA GLY A 548 -0.34 -19.01 -49.71
C GLY A 548 -1.76 -19.34 -49.21
N GLU A 549 -1.99 -20.53 -48.65
CA GLU A 549 -3.29 -20.88 -48.06
C GLU A 549 -3.49 -20.31 -46.65
N THR A 550 -4.73 -19.91 -46.35
CA THR A 550 -5.14 -19.58 -44.98
C THR A 550 -5.46 -20.84 -44.18
N ALA A 551 -5.59 -20.69 -42.85
CA ALA A 551 -6.10 -21.76 -42.00
C ALA A 551 -7.52 -22.23 -42.41
N SER A 552 -8.34 -21.35 -42.99
CA SER A 552 -9.69 -21.71 -43.47
C SER A 552 -9.64 -22.58 -44.71
N ASP A 553 -8.71 -22.32 -45.65
CA ASP A 553 -8.54 -23.12 -46.86
C ASP A 553 -8.03 -24.53 -46.52
N LEU A 554 -7.10 -24.61 -45.56
CA LEU A 554 -6.59 -25.87 -45.02
C LEU A 554 -7.70 -26.72 -44.39
N VAL A 555 -8.56 -26.10 -43.57
CA VAL A 555 -9.75 -26.75 -42.97
C VAL A 555 -10.70 -27.22 -44.06
N ALA A 556 -11.04 -26.37 -45.03
CA ALA A 556 -11.97 -26.74 -46.12
C ALA A 556 -11.47 -27.92 -46.97
N ARG A 557 -10.15 -28.03 -47.20
CA ARG A 557 -9.57 -29.19 -47.90
C ARG A 557 -9.58 -30.47 -47.05
N ALA A 558 -9.32 -30.37 -45.74
CA ALA A 558 -9.43 -31.53 -44.84
C ALA A 558 -10.88 -32.01 -44.73
N ASP A 559 -11.84 -31.09 -44.64
CA ASP A 559 -13.27 -31.38 -44.55
C ASP A 559 -13.80 -32.03 -45.84
N ARG A 560 -13.42 -31.52 -47.02
CA ARG A 560 -13.72 -32.18 -48.30
C ARG A 560 -13.21 -33.62 -48.36
N ALA A 561 -12.03 -33.91 -47.81
CA ALA A 561 -11.47 -35.26 -47.73
C ALA A 561 -12.24 -36.15 -46.73
N LEU A 562 -12.63 -35.60 -45.58
CA LEU A 562 -13.46 -36.27 -44.58
C LEU A 562 -14.82 -36.66 -45.16
N LEU A 563 -15.48 -35.72 -45.84
CA LEU A 563 -16.77 -35.92 -46.51
C LEU A 563 -16.70 -36.99 -47.61
N TYR A 564 -15.63 -36.99 -48.42
CA TYR A 564 -15.41 -38.03 -49.43
C TYR A 564 -15.27 -39.42 -48.77
N GLY A 565 -14.47 -39.54 -47.71
CA GLY A 565 -14.34 -40.78 -46.94
C GLY A 565 -15.65 -41.27 -46.32
N LYS A 566 -16.45 -40.34 -45.76
CA LYS A 566 -17.77 -40.62 -45.17
C LYS A 566 -18.78 -41.18 -46.19
N LEU A 567 -18.75 -40.68 -47.44
CA LEU A 567 -19.79 -40.94 -48.44
C LEU A 567 -19.43 -41.99 -49.48
N GLN A 568 -18.17 -42.06 -49.92
CA GLN A 568 -17.75 -42.88 -51.07
C GLN A 568 -16.97 -44.13 -50.67
N LEU A 569 -16.32 -44.13 -49.49
CA LEU A 569 -15.43 -45.22 -49.05
C LEU A 569 -15.97 -46.05 -47.88
N GLY A 570 -17.23 -45.86 -47.49
CA GLY A 570 -17.90 -46.71 -46.50
C GLY A 570 -17.51 -46.47 -45.04
N ARG A 571 -16.90 -45.31 -44.72
CA ARG A 571 -16.37 -44.94 -43.39
C ARG A 571 -15.15 -45.76 -42.93
N GLY A 572 -14.54 -45.37 -41.80
CA GLY A 572 -13.31 -45.99 -41.29
C GLY A 572 -12.05 -45.74 -42.13
N ALA A 573 -12.11 -44.85 -43.12
CA ALA A 573 -11.02 -44.55 -44.05
C ALA A 573 -10.18 -43.33 -43.61
N THR A 574 -8.92 -43.27 -44.03
CA THR A 574 -8.08 -42.05 -43.94
C THR A 574 -7.83 -41.55 -45.35
N VAL A 575 -8.42 -40.41 -45.70
CA VAL A 575 -8.38 -39.83 -47.05
C VAL A 575 -7.56 -38.55 -47.02
N ALA A 576 -6.59 -38.40 -47.91
CA ALA A 576 -5.92 -37.13 -48.12
C ALA A 576 -6.64 -36.26 -49.16
N ALA A 577 -6.56 -34.94 -49.01
CA ALA A 577 -7.14 -33.98 -49.94
C ALA A 577 -6.61 -34.10 -51.39
N GLY A 578 -5.45 -34.73 -51.59
CA GLY A 578 -4.92 -35.06 -52.92
C GLY A 578 -5.57 -36.28 -53.60
N GLU A 579 -6.28 -37.12 -52.85
CA GLU A 579 -6.97 -38.32 -53.35
C GLU A 579 -8.43 -38.05 -53.77
N VAL A 580 -8.97 -36.89 -53.42
CA VAL A 580 -10.36 -36.52 -53.72
C VAL A 580 -10.46 -36.08 -55.20
N PRO A 581 -11.34 -36.71 -56.02
CA PRO A 581 -11.56 -36.30 -57.40
C PRO A 581 -11.94 -34.82 -57.51
N LEU A 582 -11.39 -34.10 -58.49
CA LEU A 582 -11.60 -32.65 -58.64
C LEU A 582 -13.08 -32.30 -58.90
N ASP A 583 -13.77 -33.17 -59.63
CA ASP A 583 -15.19 -33.18 -59.97
C ASP A 583 -16.11 -33.65 -58.84
N PHE A 584 -15.58 -34.08 -57.68
CA PHE A 584 -16.36 -34.32 -56.47
C PHE A 584 -16.91 -32.99 -55.92
N ALA A 585 -18.05 -32.58 -56.48
CA ALA A 585 -18.84 -31.42 -56.10
C ALA A 585 -20.11 -31.86 -55.37
N PHE A 586 -20.37 -31.27 -54.21
CA PHE A 586 -21.58 -31.53 -53.45
C PHE A 586 -22.71 -30.66 -54.00
N ALA A 587 -23.63 -31.26 -54.77
CA ALA A 587 -24.75 -30.55 -55.39
C ALA A 587 -25.86 -30.26 -54.36
N GLU A 588 -26.21 -28.98 -54.25
CA GLU A 588 -27.44 -28.43 -53.63
C GLU A 588 -27.95 -29.07 -52.33
N ALA A 589 -27.29 -28.74 -51.22
CA ALA A 589 -28.01 -28.33 -50.02
C ALA A 589 -27.18 -27.34 -49.19
N VAL A 590 -27.41 -26.04 -49.39
CA VAL A 590 -27.16 -25.05 -48.33
C VAL A 590 -28.49 -24.86 -47.60
N PRO A 591 -28.82 -25.66 -46.56
CA PRO A 591 -29.71 -25.15 -45.54
C PRO A 591 -28.98 -23.96 -44.92
N ALA A 592 -29.60 -22.78 -45.02
CA ALA A 592 -28.99 -21.52 -44.63
C ALA A 592 -28.23 -21.63 -43.30
N MET A 593 -27.01 -21.08 -43.30
CA MET A 593 -26.18 -20.81 -42.13
C MET A 593 -27.07 -20.48 -40.94
N ARG A 594 -27.30 -21.48 -40.07
CA ARG A 594 -28.34 -21.38 -39.05
C ARG A 594 -27.80 -20.40 -38.02
N ARG A 595 -28.23 -19.14 -38.12
CA ARG A 595 -28.26 -18.21 -37.00
C ARG A 595 -29.05 -18.91 -35.91
N MET A 596 -28.35 -19.64 -35.06
CA MET A 596 -28.94 -20.30 -33.92
C MET A 596 -29.11 -19.20 -32.88
N SER A 597 -30.23 -18.47 -33.02
CA SER A 597 -30.78 -17.69 -31.91
C SER A 597 -30.76 -18.59 -30.68
N PRO A 598 -30.33 -18.11 -29.51
CA PRO A 598 -30.22 -18.94 -28.32
C PRO A 598 -31.60 -19.50 -28.00
N ARG A 599 -31.80 -20.80 -28.26
CA ARG A 599 -32.96 -21.54 -27.75
C ARG A 599 -32.63 -22.06 -26.36
N PRO A 600 -33.59 -22.01 -25.43
CA PRO A 600 -33.34 -22.39 -24.04
C PRO A 600 -32.98 -23.87 -23.97
N SER A 601 -32.09 -24.20 -23.04
CA SER A 601 -31.70 -25.58 -22.75
C SER A 601 -32.92 -26.39 -22.30
N LEU A 602 -33.28 -27.41 -23.07
CA LEU A 602 -34.11 -28.51 -22.58
C LEU A 602 -33.25 -29.36 -21.66
N ALA A 603 -33.59 -29.37 -20.37
CA ALA A 603 -33.03 -30.32 -19.42
C ALA A 603 -33.67 -31.71 -19.60
N PRO A 604 -32.87 -32.80 -19.56
CA PRO A 604 -33.34 -34.11 -19.13
C PRO A 604 -32.97 -34.33 -17.65
N ALA A 605 -33.86 -34.94 -16.88
CA ALA A 605 -33.63 -35.24 -15.48
C ALA A 605 -32.90 -36.58 -15.25
N PHE A 606 -32.20 -36.68 -14.11
CA PHE A 606 -31.62 -37.85 -13.45
C PHE A 606 -30.27 -38.42 -13.93
N ALA A 607 -29.17 -37.94 -13.30
CA ALA A 607 -27.97 -38.73 -12.92
C ALA A 607 -27.05 -38.01 -11.88
N ASP A 608 -27.65 -37.24 -10.95
CA ASP A 608 -27.26 -36.72 -9.62
C ASP A 608 -25.82 -36.42 -9.13
N GLU A 609 -24.70 -36.80 -9.75
CA GLU A 609 -23.35 -36.48 -9.17
C GLU A 609 -22.34 -35.82 -10.13
N THR A 610 -22.29 -36.22 -11.40
CA THR A 610 -21.26 -35.72 -12.33
C THR A 610 -21.62 -34.40 -13.01
N ASP A 611 -22.90 -34.11 -13.18
CA ASP A 611 -23.36 -32.86 -13.81
C ASP A 611 -23.32 -31.69 -12.82
N GLU A 612 -23.60 -31.91 -11.54
CA GLU A 612 -23.38 -30.91 -10.50
C GLU A 612 -21.92 -30.45 -10.43
N GLN A 613 -20.94 -31.37 -10.55
CA GLN A 613 -19.53 -30.98 -10.58
C GLN A 613 -19.20 -30.14 -11.82
N ALA A 614 -19.78 -30.46 -12.98
CA ALA A 614 -19.60 -29.68 -14.21
C ALA A 614 -20.25 -28.30 -14.13
N VAL A 615 -21.45 -28.20 -13.53
CA VAL A 615 -22.16 -26.94 -13.27
C VAL A 615 -21.39 -26.09 -12.25
N ARG A 616 -21.02 -26.65 -11.09
CA ARG A 616 -20.19 -25.97 -10.08
C ARG A 616 -18.86 -25.51 -10.65
N LEU A 617 -18.16 -26.32 -11.46
CA LEU A 617 -16.90 -25.92 -12.08
C LEU A 617 -17.07 -24.77 -13.09
N ARG A 618 -18.13 -24.79 -13.91
CA ARG A 618 -18.47 -23.68 -14.83
C ARG A 618 -18.84 -22.41 -14.07
N LYS A 619 -19.63 -22.55 -12.99
CA LYS A 619 -20.06 -21.47 -12.10
C LYS A 619 -18.85 -20.84 -11.41
N ARG A 620 -17.99 -21.64 -10.79
CA ARG A 620 -16.73 -21.25 -10.14
C ARG A 620 -15.73 -20.62 -11.10
N THR A 621 -15.68 -21.08 -12.36
CA THR A 621 -14.87 -20.45 -13.42
C THR A 621 -15.39 -19.04 -13.78
N ARG A 622 -16.72 -18.85 -13.87
CA ARG A 622 -17.32 -17.52 -14.07
C ARG A 622 -17.11 -16.60 -12.87
N GLN A 623 -17.28 -17.11 -11.65
CA GLN A 623 -17.03 -16.38 -10.40
C GLN A 623 -15.57 -15.88 -10.32
N LEU A 624 -14.59 -16.73 -10.64
CA LEU A 624 -13.17 -16.36 -10.67
C LEU A 624 -12.84 -15.36 -11.80
N ALA A 625 -13.42 -15.54 -12.99
CA ALA A 625 -13.22 -14.60 -14.10
C ALA A 625 -13.80 -13.21 -13.79
N LEU A 626 -14.99 -13.16 -13.18
CA LEU A 626 -15.59 -11.90 -12.71
C LEU A 626 -14.72 -11.23 -11.64
N ALA A 627 -14.28 -11.96 -10.62
CA ALA A 627 -13.44 -11.40 -9.57
C ALA A 627 -12.14 -10.78 -10.13
N ALA A 628 -11.56 -11.38 -11.18
CA ALA A 628 -10.38 -10.85 -11.87
C ALA A 628 -10.70 -9.61 -12.74
N GLU A 629 -11.74 -9.66 -13.58
CA GLU A 629 -12.12 -8.52 -14.46
C GLU A 629 -12.60 -7.32 -13.64
N LEU A 630 -13.43 -7.57 -12.62
CA LEU A 630 -13.90 -6.56 -11.69
C LEU A 630 -12.73 -5.98 -10.89
N GLY A 631 -11.81 -6.82 -10.42
CA GLY A 631 -10.68 -6.36 -9.60
C GLY A 631 -9.73 -5.45 -10.36
N ALA A 632 -9.45 -5.78 -11.62
CA ALA A 632 -8.67 -4.91 -12.50
C ALA A 632 -9.36 -3.55 -12.76
N ARG A 633 -10.69 -3.52 -12.89
CA ARG A 633 -11.45 -2.27 -13.09
C ARG A 633 -11.55 -1.41 -11.83
N LEU A 634 -11.96 -1.99 -10.70
CA LEU A 634 -12.16 -1.24 -9.46
C LEU A 634 -10.83 -0.72 -8.89
N ALA A 635 -9.72 -1.46 -9.04
CA ALA A 635 -8.40 -1.01 -8.60
C ALA A 635 -7.84 0.19 -9.38
N ALA A 636 -8.40 0.51 -10.56
CA ALA A 636 -8.03 1.69 -11.35
C ALA A 636 -8.88 2.93 -11.02
N MET A 637 -9.89 2.80 -10.15
CA MET A 637 -10.81 3.89 -9.80
C MET A 637 -10.41 4.56 -8.48
N VAL A 638 -10.61 5.87 -8.41
CA VAL A 638 -10.33 6.70 -7.21
C VAL A 638 -11.59 7.34 -6.62
N GLU A 639 -12.72 7.34 -7.35
CA GLU A 639 -14.01 7.88 -6.90
C GLU A 639 -14.86 6.77 -6.23
N PRO A 640 -15.21 6.89 -4.93
CA PRO A 640 -16.01 5.88 -4.23
C PRO A 640 -17.36 5.58 -4.89
N ASP A 641 -18.04 6.60 -5.42
CA ASP A 641 -19.37 6.45 -6.03
C ASP A 641 -19.31 5.65 -7.35
N ARG A 642 -18.29 5.91 -8.20
CA ARG A 642 -18.08 5.10 -9.42
C ARG A 642 -17.70 3.66 -9.11
N ILE A 643 -16.95 3.43 -8.02
CA ILE A 643 -16.59 2.08 -7.56
C ILE A 643 -17.84 1.27 -7.23
N VAL A 644 -18.79 1.84 -6.46
CA VAL A 644 -20.02 1.12 -6.07
C VAL A 644 -21.00 0.94 -7.23
N GLU A 645 -21.13 1.92 -8.13
CA GLU A 645 -21.93 1.77 -9.34
C GLU A 645 -21.40 0.69 -10.28
N THR A 646 -20.08 0.65 -10.47
CA THR A 646 -19.41 -0.33 -11.32
C THR A 646 -19.56 -1.73 -10.73
N ALA A 647 -19.37 -1.90 -9.42
CA ALA A 647 -19.59 -3.18 -8.74
C ALA A 647 -21.03 -3.71 -8.95
N ALA A 648 -22.05 -2.87 -8.74
CA ALA A 648 -23.44 -3.25 -8.95
C ALA A 648 -23.73 -3.62 -10.43
N SER A 649 -23.15 -2.89 -11.38
CA SER A 649 -23.32 -3.11 -12.82
C SER A 649 -22.64 -4.38 -13.32
N GLU A 650 -21.46 -4.69 -12.81
CA GLU A 650 -20.70 -5.86 -13.22
C GLU A 650 -21.25 -7.16 -12.63
N LEU A 651 -21.67 -7.15 -11.36
CA LEU A 651 -22.36 -8.28 -10.73
C LEU A 651 -23.64 -8.66 -11.50
N HIS A 652 -24.47 -7.66 -11.80
CA HIS A 652 -25.68 -7.86 -12.59
C HIS A 652 -25.36 -8.38 -14.00
N ARG A 653 -24.35 -7.82 -14.68
CA ARG A 653 -23.92 -8.23 -16.03
C ARG A 653 -23.38 -9.66 -16.11
N ALA A 654 -22.58 -10.07 -15.12
CA ALA A 654 -21.83 -11.33 -15.17
C ALA A 654 -22.61 -12.55 -14.68
N PHE A 655 -23.49 -12.35 -13.69
CA PHE A 655 -24.34 -13.43 -13.17
C PHE A 655 -25.77 -13.41 -13.73
N GLY A 656 -26.25 -12.26 -14.20
CA GLY A 656 -27.62 -12.11 -14.72
C GLY A 656 -28.69 -12.02 -13.63
N PHE A 657 -28.30 -11.81 -12.36
CA PHE A 657 -29.23 -11.77 -11.22
C PHE A 657 -30.31 -10.71 -11.39
N HIS A 658 -31.55 -11.05 -11.03
CA HIS A 658 -32.72 -10.17 -11.15
C HIS A 658 -32.51 -8.79 -10.52
N SER A 659 -31.88 -8.71 -9.35
CA SER A 659 -31.54 -7.45 -8.69
C SER A 659 -30.17 -7.52 -8.02
N CYS A 660 -29.39 -6.45 -8.16
CA CYS A 660 -28.13 -6.22 -7.43
C CYS A 660 -28.18 -4.84 -6.77
N ALA A 661 -27.71 -4.72 -5.53
CA ALA A 661 -27.59 -3.46 -4.81
C ALA A 661 -26.32 -3.39 -3.95
N VAL A 662 -25.74 -2.20 -3.85
CA VAL A 662 -24.72 -1.85 -2.86
C VAL A 662 -25.36 -0.95 -1.82
N LEU A 663 -25.24 -1.34 -0.56
CA LEU A 663 -25.78 -0.68 0.63
C LEU A 663 -24.60 -0.07 1.40
N ARG A 664 -24.67 1.21 1.74
CA ARG A 664 -23.70 1.90 2.60
C ARG A 664 -24.30 2.07 4.00
N LEU A 665 -23.50 1.82 5.03
CA LEU A 665 -23.86 2.17 6.41
C LEU A 665 -23.77 3.69 6.59
N THR A 666 -24.83 4.31 7.10
CA THR A 666 -24.91 5.74 7.39
C THR A 666 -24.50 6.02 8.85
N ASP A 667 -24.20 7.28 9.15
CA ASP A 667 -23.76 7.71 10.49
C ASP A 667 -24.87 7.52 11.54
N ASP A 668 -26.15 7.56 11.11
CA ASP A 668 -27.33 7.25 11.94
C ASP A 668 -27.43 5.74 12.29
N GLY A 669 -26.61 4.89 11.68
CA GLY A 669 -26.58 3.44 11.90
C GLY A 669 -27.49 2.62 10.98
N ASP A 670 -28.21 3.25 10.04
CA ASP A 670 -29.04 2.58 9.02
C ASP A 670 -28.23 2.26 7.75
N LEU A 671 -28.80 1.43 6.87
CA LEU A 671 -28.27 1.17 5.53
C LEU A 671 -29.03 1.98 4.48
N ALA A 672 -28.29 2.63 3.58
CA ALA A 672 -28.82 3.34 2.42
C ALA A 672 -28.35 2.70 1.11
N ILE A 673 -29.25 2.52 0.14
CA ILE A 673 -28.88 2.05 -1.21
C ILE A 673 -28.07 3.14 -1.90
N VAL A 674 -26.79 2.86 -2.18
CA VAL A 674 -25.92 3.79 -2.92
C VAL A 674 -25.89 3.49 -4.42
N ALA A 675 -25.93 2.22 -4.81
CA ALA A 675 -26.02 1.78 -6.21
C ALA A 675 -26.98 0.60 -6.38
N THR A 676 -27.66 0.50 -7.53
CA THR A 676 -28.54 -0.63 -7.86
C THR A 676 -28.68 -0.87 -9.37
N ARG A 677 -28.95 -2.12 -9.75
CA ARG A 677 -29.17 -2.62 -11.12
C ARG A 677 -30.21 -3.76 -11.12
N GLY A 678 -30.93 -3.90 -12.23
CA GLY A 678 -32.01 -4.89 -12.39
C GLY A 678 -33.42 -4.43 -11.94
N ARG A 679 -33.52 -3.29 -11.25
CA ARG A 679 -34.79 -2.73 -10.75
C ARG A 679 -35.55 -1.90 -11.81
N PRO A 680 -36.90 -1.96 -11.86
CA PRO A 680 -37.71 -1.08 -12.72
C PRO A 680 -37.53 0.41 -12.38
N ALA A 681 -37.56 1.28 -13.39
CA ALA A 681 -37.28 2.71 -13.26
C ALA A 681 -38.32 3.54 -12.46
N ALA A 682 -39.43 2.94 -12.02
CA ALA A 682 -40.58 3.63 -11.44
C ALA A 682 -40.40 4.15 -10.00
N LEU A 683 -39.31 3.79 -9.31
CA LEU A 683 -39.04 4.12 -7.90
C LEU A 683 -37.75 4.95 -7.71
N ALA A 684 -37.38 5.76 -8.70
CA ALA A 684 -36.13 6.55 -8.71
C ALA A 684 -36.10 7.76 -7.76
N GLY A 685 -37.16 8.02 -6.97
CA GLY A 685 -37.29 9.22 -6.13
C GLY A 685 -36.87 9.05 -4.67
N GLU A 686 -37.26 7.96 -4.02
CA GLU A 686 -37.00 7.73 -2.59
C GLU A 686 -36.06 6.54 -2.40
N ARG A 687 -34.91 6.79 -1.76
CA ARG A 687 -33.99 5.73 -1.32
C ARG A 687 -34.44 5.27 0.09
N PRO A 688 -35.10 4.11 0.24
CA PRO A 688 -35.55 3.66 1.55
C PRO A 688 -34.34 3.40 2.47
N ARG A 689 -34.45 3.84 3.72
CA ARG A 689 -33.53 3.44 4.80
C ARG A 689 -33.88 2.02 5.24
N ILE A 690 -32.88 1.18 5.38
CA ILE A 690 -33.01 -0.21 5.81
C ILE A 690 -32.33 -0.34 7.18
N PRO A 691 -33.04 -0.77 8.24
CA PRO A 691 -32.40 -1.00 9.53
C PRO A 691 -31.25 -1.99 9.41
N ARG A 692 -30.09 -1.69 10.03
CA ARG A 692 -28.86 -2.49 9.90
C ARG A 692 -28.95 -3.94 10.40
N ASP A 693 -30.01 -4.28 11.11
CA ASP A 693 -30.29 -5.58 11.71
C ASP A 693 -31.42 -6.34 11.00
N ALA A 694 -32.12 -5.72 10.06
CA ALA A 694 -33.22 -6.32 9.31
C ALA A 694 -32.77 -7.30 8.22
N GLY A 695 -33.52 -8.41 8.11
CA GLY A 695 -33.40 -9.41 7.06
C GLY A 695 -32.01 -10.05 6.92
N ILE A 696 -31.81 -10.70 5.78
CA ILE A 696 -30.55 -11.39 5.44
C ILE A 696 -29.33 -10.46 5.45
N VAL A 697 -29.51 -9.17 5.13
CA VAL A 697 -28.44 -8.17 5.19
C VAL A 697 -27.96 -7.98 6.62
N GLY A 698 -28.88 -7.65 7.54
CA GLY A 698 -28.50 -7.43 8.93
C GLY A 698 -27.94 -8.68 9.60
N ARG A 699 -28.40 -9.87 9.17
CA ARG A 699 -27.81 -11.14 9.58
C ARG A 699 -26.38 -11.32 9.05
N ALA A 700 -26.11 -11.05 7.77
CA ALA A 700 -24.77 -11.11 7.18
C ALA A 700 -23.80 -10.11 7.82
N LEU A 701 -24.29 -8.93 8.22
CA LEU A 701 -23.52 -7.96 9.00
C LEU A 701 -23.14 -8.49 10.40
N ARG A 702 -24.08 -9.13 11.11
CA ARG A 702 -23.84 -9.73 12.44
C ARG A 702 -22.90 -10.92 12.39
N GLU A 703 -23.11 -11.84 11.44
CA GLU A 703 -22.28 -13.04 11.28
C GLU A 703 -20.93 -12.75 10.58
N ARG A 704 -20.78 -11.55 9.99
CA ARG A 704 -19.55 -11.06 9.32
C ARG A 704 -19.12 -11.91 8.13
N GLN A 705 -20.07 -12.58 7.48
CA GLN A 705 -19.87 -13.48 6.34
C GLN A 705 -21.04 -13.35 5.34
N ALA A 706 -20.82 -13.79 4.11
CA ALA A 706 -21.89 -13.90 3.13
C ALA A 706 -22.91 -14.98 3.52
N LEU A 707 -24.18 -14.65 3.38
CA LEU A 707 -25.32 -15.53 3.64
C LEU A 707 -26.21 -15.64 2.42
N VAL A 708 -26.89 -16.78 2.32
CA VAL A 708 -27.87 -17.13 1.30
C VAL A 708 -29.17 -17.57 2.00
N ALA A 709 -30.29 -17.02 1.57
CA ALA A 709 -31.63 -17.56 1.80
C ALA A 709 -32.15 -18.10 0.47
N ASN A 710 -32.52 -19.37 0.43
CA ASN A 710 -32.94 -20.02 -0.81
C ASN A 710 -34.45 -19.90 -1.04
N ASP A 711 -35.24 -19.73 0.00
CA ASP A 711 -36.61 -19.20 -0.08
C ASP A 711 -36.89 -18.32 1.14
N ALA A 712 -36.53 -17.03 1.05
CA ALA A 712 -36.64 -16.06 2.15
C ALA A 712 -38.06 -15.92 2.73
N ARG A 713 -39.09 -16.26 1.95
CA ARG A 713 -40.50 -16.32 2.40
C ARG A 713 -40.84 -17.57 3.22
N ALA A 714 -40.08 -18.66 3.08
CA ALA A 714 -40.24 -19.90 3.84
C ALA A 714 -39.28 -19.95 5.05
N GLU A 715 -38.17 -19.22 5.00
CA GLU A 715 -37.15 -19.16 6.06
C GLU A 715 -37.45 -18.12 7.16
N GLY A 716 -38.49 -17.29 6.97
CA GLY A 716 -39.07 -16.41 8.00
C GLY A 716 -38.52 -14.98 8.05
N ASP A 717 -39.09 -14.16 8.93
CA ASP A 717 -38.86 -12.71 9.04
C ASP A 717 -37.38 -12.31 9.21
N GLU A 718 -36.53 -13.20 9.75
CA GLU A 718 -35.08 -12.98 9.86
C GLU A 718 -34.36 -12.86 8.51
N PHE A 719 -34.97 -13.36 7.43
CA PHE A 719 -34.43 -13.28 6.07
C PHE A 719 -35.22 -12.33 5.16
N ALA A 720 -36.44 -11.96 5.53
CA ALA A 720 -37.28 -11.02 4.79
C ALA A 720 -36.82 -9.56 4.97
N LEU A 721 -36.92 -8.76 3.89
CA LEU A 721 -36.73 -7.31 3.90
C LEU A 721 -38.09 -6.63 3.69
N ASP A 722 -38.95 -6.71 4.70
CA ASP A 722 -40.35 -6.21 4.68
C ASP A 722 -40.48 -4.70 4.40
N THR A 723 -39.40 -3.93 4.53
CA THR A 723 -39.43 -2.46 4.47
C THR A 723 -39.57 -1.88 3.06
N VAL A 724 -39.53 -2.69 1.99
CA VAL A 724 -39.60 -2.19 0.62
C VAL A 724 -40.47 -3.12 -0.24
N ALA A 725 -41.72 -2.72 -0.49
CA ALA A 725 -42.83 -3.50 -1.06
C ALA A 725 -42.63 -4.12 -2.47
N ASP A 726 -41.46 -3.93 -3.10
CA ASP A 726 -41.14 -4.38 -4.47
C ASP A 726 -40.12 -5.53 -4.49
N TRP A 727 -39.43 -5.82 -3.37
CA TRP A 727 -38.61 -7.05 -3.25
C TRP A 727 -39.45 -8.31 -3.00
N ASP A 728 -40.75 -8.14 -2.75
CA ASP A 728 -41.70 -9.22 -2.46
C ASP A 728 -41.84 -10.22 -3.64
N ALA A 729 -41.38 -9.85 -4.84
CA ALA A 729 -41.27 -10.74 -5.99
C ALA A 729 -40.03 -11.68 -5.98
N ALA A 730 -39.08 -11.48 -5.05
CA ALA A 730 -37.89 -12.30 -4.88
C ALA A 730 -38.14 -13.46 -3.90
N ARG A 731 -37.61 -14.65 -4.22
CA ARG A 731 -37.65 -15.84 -3.38
C ARG A 731 -36.28 -16.17 -2.81
N SER A 732 -35.24 -16.25 -3.64
CA SER A 732 -33.87 -16.36 -3.15
C SER A 732 -33.23 -14.99 -2.94
N GLN A 733 -32.42 -14.84 -1.90
CA GLN A 733 -31.66 -13.64 -1.57
C GLN A 733 -30.26 -14.02 -1.09
N ALA A 734 -29.27 -13.17 -1.34
CA ALA A 734 -27.94 -13.32 -0.75
C ALA A 734 -27.33 -11.95 -0.40
N ALA A 735 -26.61 -11.89 0.71
CA ALA A 735 -25.98 -10.67 1.21
C ALA A 735 -24.57 -10.94 1.73
N ALA A 736 -23.64 -10.02 1.52
CA ALA A 736 -22.26 -10.10 2.03
C ALA A 736 -21.82 -8.75 2.64
N PRO A 737 -21.16 -8.74 3.81
CA PRO A 737 -20.67 -7.51 4.42
C PRO A 737 -19.45 -6.96 3.66
N VAL A 738 -19.41 -5.64 3.46
CA VAL A 738 -18.32 -4.91 2.79
C VAL A 738 -17.48 -4.20 3.85
N TRP A 739 -16.21 -4.60 3.97
CA TRP A 739 -15.26 -4.06 4.94
C TRP A 739 -14.20 -3.17 4.26
N ALA A 740 -14.13 -1.90 4.62
CA ALA A 740 -13.12 -0.97 4.12
C ALA A 740 -12.04 -0.76 5.20
N GLY A 741 -10.89 -1.42 5.04
CA GLY A 741 -9.76 -1.26 5.97
C GLY A 741 -9.99 -1.79 7.40
N GLY A 742 -10.96 -2.69 7.58
CA GLY A 742 -11.36 -3.25 8.88
C GLY A 742 -12.59 -2.58 9.50
N GLU A 743 -12.98 -1.40 8.99
CA GLU A 743 -14.25 -0.74 9.34
C GLU A 743 -15.39 -1.36 8.50
N LEU A 744 -16.56 -1.56 9.10
CA LEU A 744 -17.74 -2.00 8.37
C LEU A 744 -18.27 -0.82 7.55
N TRP A 745 -18.17 -0.91 6.23
CA TRP A 745 -18.60 0.16 5.33
C TRP A 745 -20.06 -0.02 4.88
N GLY A 746 -20.54 -1.26 4.78
CA GLY A 746 -21.89 -1.55 4.33
C GLY A 746 -22.07 -3.01 3.93
N ALA A 747 -22.94 -3.26 2.94
CA ALA A 747 -23.22 -4.60 2.44
C ALA A 747 -23.43 -4.61 0.92
N LEU A 748 -23.14 -5.76 0.32
CA LEU A 748 -23.53 -6.12 -1.03
C LEU A 748 -24.74 -7.04 -0.97
N PHE A 749 -25.74 -6.82 -1.81
CA PHE A 749 -27.00 -7.57 -1.83
C PHE A 749 -27.38 -8.00 -3.25
N VAL A 750 -27.86 -9.24 -3.39
CA VAL A 750 -28.43 -9.78 -4.63
C VAL A 750 -29.72 -10.55 -4.35
N ALA A 751 -30.67 -10.55 -5.29
CA ALA A 751 -31.92 -11.28 -5.17
C ALA A 751 -32.39 -11.88 -6.51
N GLU A 752 -33.16 -12.96 -6.40
CA GLU A 752 -33.72 -13.71 -7.51
C GLU A 752 -35.20 -14.10 -7.30
N ARG A 753 -35.94 -14.26 -8.41
CA ARG A 753 -37.38 -14.59 -8.38
C ARG A 753 -37.65 -16.09 -8.25
N ALA A 754 -36.69 -16.92 -8.65
CA ALA A 754 -36.70 -18.34 -8.37
C ALA A 754 -36.32 -18.61 -6.90
N ALA A 755 -36.79 -19.71 -6.34
CA ALA A 755 -36.22 -20.28 -5.11
C ALA A 755 -35.12 -21.28 -5.47
N GLY A 756 -34.18 -21.51 -4.55
CA GLY A 756 -33.01 -22.34 -4.81
C GLY A 756 -32.05 -21.72 -5.84
N ALA A 757 -32.06 -20.39 -6.03
CA ALA A 757 -31.28 -19.73 -7.07
C ALA A 757 -29.79 -19.54 -6.69
N PHE A 758 -29.45 -19.70 -5.41
CA PHE A 758 -28.11 -19.47 -4.87
C PHE A 758 -27.59 -20.72 -4.13
N ASP A 759 -26.28 -20.91 -4.11
CA ASP A 759 -25.62 -21.97 -3.32
C ASP A 759 -24.42 -21.42 -2.53
N GLU A 760 -23.73 -22.30 -1.80
CA GLU A 760 -22.54 -21.93 -1.02
C GLU A 760 -21.40 -21.39 -1.90
N ASP A 761 -21.27 -21.84 -3.15
CA ASP A 761 -20.29 -21.29 -4.10
C ASP A 761 -20.65 -19.84 -4.47
N ASP A 762 -21.94 -19.48 -4.59
CA ASP A 762 -22.37 -18.07 -4.74
C ASP A 762 -22.10 -17.23 -3.50
N ALA A 763 -22.32 -17.76 -2.29
CA ALA A 763 -21.98 -17.05 -1.05
C ALA A 763 -20.48 -16.71 -1.02
N LEU A 764 -19.62 -17.68 -1.36
CA LEU A 764 -18.17 -17.48 -1.46
C LEU A 764 -17.79 -16.46 -2.54
N ALA A 765 -18.46 -16.46 -3.68
CA ALA A 765 -18.20 -15.50 -4.76
C ALA A 765 -18.69 -14.08 -4.40
N LEU A 766 -19.84 -13.97 -3.73
CA LEU A 766 -20.39 -12.70 -3.24
C LEU A 766 -19.48 -12.10 -2.16
N GLN A 767 -18.94 -12.93 -1.25
CA GLN A 767 -17.92 -12.50 -0.29
C GLN A 767 -16.64 -12.02 -0.99
N ALA A 768 -16.12 -12.77 -1.96
CA ALA A 768 -14.91 -12.38 -2.69
C ALA A 768 -15.09 -11.05 -3.45
N VAL A 769 -16.28 -10.76 -3.98
CA VAL A 769 -16.59 -9.46 -4.58
C VAL A 769 -16.77 -8.36 -3.51
N ALA A 770 -17.39 -8.65 -2.38
CA ALA A 770 -17.52 -7.70 -1.26
C ALA A 770 -16.16 -7.30 -0.67
N ASP A 771 -15.23 -8.25 -0.53
CA ASP A 771 -13.86 -8.02 -0.06
C ASP A 771 -13.07 -7.15 -1.05
N LEU A 772 -13.22 -7.42 -2.35
CA LEU A 772 -12.59 -6.67 -3.43
C LEU A 772 -13.13 -5.23 -3.53
N LEU A 773 -14.45 -5.07 -3.40
CA LEU A 773 -15.12 -3.78 -3.30
C LEU A 773 -14.60 -3.01 -2.08
N GLY A 774 -14.51 -3.67 -0.92
CA GLY A 774 -13.96 -3.10 0.32
C GLY A 774 -12.50 -2.66 0.20
N ALA A 775 -11.66 -3.44 -0.49
CA ALA A 775 -10.25 -3.08 -0.75
C ALA A 775 -10.11 -1.88 -1.70
N SER A 776 -10.98 -1.78 -2.71
CA SER A 776 -11.02 -0.67 -3.66
C SER A 776 -11.52 0.62 -2.98
N LEU A 777 -12.62 0.51 -2.23
CA LEU A 777 -13.17 1.59 -1.40
C LEU A 777 -12.17 2.06 -0.34
N ARG A 778 -11.47 1.16 0.36
CA ARG A 778 -10.40 1.52 1.28
C ARG A 778 -9.34 2.40 0.60
N SER A 779 -8.95 2.07 -0.62
CA SER A 779 -7.93 2.82 -1.35
C SER A 779 -8.43 4.21 -1.71
N ALA A 780 -9.63 4.33 -2.29
CA ALA A 780 -10.27 5.60 -2.60
C ALA A 780 -10.49 6.49 -1.36
N LEU A 781 -11.05 5.93 -0.28
CA LEU A 781 -11.29 6.63 0.98
C LEU A 781 -9.99 7.04 1.70
N LEU A 782 -8.89 6.28 1.55
CA LEU A 782 -7.58 6.69 2.05
C LEU A 782 -7.01 7.86 1.25
N TYR A 783 -7.15 7.87 -0.07
CA TYR A 783 -6.79 9.04 -0.88
C TYR A 783 -7.60 10.27 -0.48
N GLU A 784 -8.92 10.13 -0.32
CA GLU A 784 -9.80 11.24 0.07
C GLU A 784 -9.53 11.77 1.50
N ARG A 785 -9.26 10.87 2.47
CA ARG A 785 -8.83 11.27 3.82
C ARG A 785 -7.45 11.93 3.81
N LEU A 786 -6.53 11.48 2.97
CA LEU A 786 -5.18 12.04 2.84
C LEU A 786 -5.20 13.43 2.20
N ASP A 787 -5.98 13.60 1.14
CA ASP A 787 -6.22 14.87 0.46
C ASP A 787 -6.83 15.91 1.40
N ARG A 788 -7.94 15.56 2.08
CA ARG A 788 -8.53 16.42 3.12
C ARG A 788 -7.56 16.74 4.27
N ALA A 789 -6.70 15.81 4.67
CA ALA A 789 -5.68 16.05 5.69
C ALA A 789 -4.57 16.99 5.20
N TYR A 790 -4.14 16.90 3.94
CA TYR A 790 -3.17 17.83 3.36
C TYR A 790 -3.75 19.24 3.24
N THR A 791 -4.96 19.39 2.68
CA THR A 791 -5.63 20.69 2.55
C THR A 791 -5.90 21.33 3.91
N GLY A 792 -6.42 20.56 4.88
CA GLY A 792 -6.63 21.05 6.24
C GLY A 792 -5.33 21.39 6.99
N THR A 793 -4.22 20.69 6.71
CA THR A 793 -2.90 21.05 7.25
C THR A 793 -2.37 22.33 6.62
N ALA A 794 -2.58 22.53 5.32
CA ALA A 794 -2.18 23.74 4.61
C ALA A 794 -2.94 24.97 5.14
N GLU A 795 -4.27 24.86 5.30
CA GLU A 795 -5.12 25.90 5.88
C GLU A 795 -4.75 26.19 7.35
N ALA A 796 -4.42 25.16 8.14
CA ALA A 796 -3.97 25.35 9.52
C ALA A 796 -2.60 26.04 9.63
N LEU A 797 -1.68 25.78 8.68
CA LEU A 797 -0.38 26.47 8.60
C LEU A 797 -0.55 27.94 8.20
N ALA A 798 -1.45 28.23 7.26
CA ALA A 798 -1.78 29.60 6.87
C ALA A 798 -2.46 30.37 8.02
N ALA A 799 -3.45 29.79 8.71
CA ALA A 799 -4.08 30.41 9.87
C ALA A 799 -3.09 30.65 11.03
N ALA A 800 -2.11 29.76 11.23
CA ALA A 800 -1.06 29.93 12.23
C ALA A 800 -0.03 31.01 11.84
N LEU A 801 0.20 31.22 10.54
CA LEU A 801 0.98 32.35 10.02
C LEU A 801 0.25 33.67 10.23
N GLU A 802 -1.03 33.74 9.83
CA GLU A 802 -1.88 34.93 9.93
C GLU A 802 -1.94 35.48 11.36
N ALA A 803 -1.93 34.60 12.38
CA ALA A 803 -1.85 34.98 13.78
C ALA A 803 -0.57 35.76 14.19
N LYS A 804 0.45 35.84 13.31
CA LYS A 804 1.68 36.63 13.49
C LYS A 804 1.67 37.95 12.71
N ASP A 805 0.81 38.10 11.70
CA ASP A 805 0.63 39.35 10.97
C ASP A 805 -0.55 40.13 11.58
N SER A 806 -0.64 41.45 11.32
CA SER A 806 -1.76 42.28 11.79
C SER A 806 -2.96 42.28 10.82
N TYR A 807 -3.00 41.32 9.91
CA TYR A 807 -4.01 41.14 8.86
C TYR A 807 -5.04 40.06 9.25
N THR A 808 -6.33 40.27 8.98
CA THR A 808 -7.40 39.39 9.48
C THR A 808 -7.73 38.22 8.55
N ALA A 809 -8.05 37.06 9.14
CA ALA A 809 -8.36 35.80 8.46
C ALA A 809 -9.59 35.81 7.51
N GLU A 810 -10.35 36.91 7.50
CA GLU A 810 -11.51 37.09 6.60
C GLU A 810 -11.07 37.56 5.20
N HIS A 811 -9.98 38.33 5.11
CA HIS A 811 -9.38 38.80 3.87
C HIS A 811 -8.69 37.68 3.08
N SER A 812 -7.97 36.81 3.77
CA SER A 812 -7.28 35.65 3.18
C SER A 812 -8.25 34.74 2.41
N ARG A 813 -9.50 34.59 2.88
CA ARG A 813 -10.54 33.86 2.13
C ARG A 813 -11.02 34.60 0.88
N SER A 814 -11.30 35.90 1.00
CA SER A 814 -11.70 36.75 -0.14
C SER A 814 -10.69 36.67 -1.28
N LEU A 815 -9.39 36.81 -0.95
CA LEU A 815 -8.28 36.64 -1.89
C LEU A 815 -8.36 35.30 -2.65
N VAL A 816 -8.43 34.19 -1.90
CA VAL A 816 -8.42 32.82 -2.45
C VAL A 816 -9.63 32.56 -3.33
N GLU A 817 -10.83 32.97 -2.91
CA GLU A 817 -12.07 32.84 -3.69
C GLU A 817 -12.01 33.62 -5.01
N HIS A 818 -11.49 34.85 -4.99
CA HIS A 818 -11.28 35.63 -6.22
C HIS A 818 -10.25 34.99 -7.13
N ALA A 819 -9.12 34.52 -6.60
CA ALA A 819 -8.05 33.90 -7.37
C ALA A 819 -8.51 32.61 -8.07
N GLU A 820 -9.28 31.75 -7.37
CA GLU A 820 -9.89 30.57 -7.99
C GLU A 820 -10.88 30.93 -9.11
N ALA A 821 -11.78 31.88 -8.84
CA ALA A 821 -12.80 32.27 -9.80
C ALA A 821 -12.18 32.84 -11.08
N VAL A 822 -11.14 33.67 -10.94
CA VAL A 822 -10.34 34.18 -12.06
C VAL A 822 -9.62 33.06 -12.82
N ALA A 823 -9.01 32.09 -12.12
CA ALA A 823 -8.37 30.94 -12.76
C ALA A 823 -9.37 30.12 -13.61
N ARG A 824 -10.54 29.80 -13.05
CA ARG A 824 -11.62 29.11 -13.78
C ARG A 824 -12.13 29.93 -14.97
N LYS A 825 -12.32 31.24 -14.80
CA LYS A 825 -12.76 32.18 -15.84
C LYS A 825 -11.77 32.26 -17.01
N LEU A 826 -10.48 32.18 -16.73
CA LEU A 826 -9.39 32.14 -17.73
C LEU A 826 -9.22 30.77 -18.42
N GLY A 827 -9.98 29.74 -18.00
CA GLY A 827 -9.99 28.42 -18.63
C GLY A 827 -8.85 27.48 -18.19
N LEU A 828 -8.27 27.71 -17.01
CA LEU A 828 -7.26 26.83 -16.40
C LEU A 828 -7.90 25.49 -15.98
N ASP A 829 -7.11 24.40 -16.00
CA ASP A 829 -7.58 23.08 -15.55
C ASP A 829 -7.69 22.97 -14.02
N ASP A 830 -8.38 21.95 -13.50
CA ASP A 830 -8.61 21.80 -12.04
C ASP A 830 -7.30 21.74 -11.23
N ARG A 831 -6.19 21.25 -11.82
CA ARG A 831 -4.87 21.20 -11.17
C ARG A 831 -4.14 22.54 -11.23
N GLU A 832 -4.40 23.35 -12.26
CA GLU A 832 -3.95 24.74 -12.32
C GLU A 832 -4.73 25.61 -11.34
N VAL A 833 -6.06 25.46 -11.27
CA VAL A 833 -6.91 26.16 -10.29
C VAL A 833 -6.47 25.84 -8.86
N GLU A 834 -6.24 24.57 -8.50
CA GLU A 834 -5.77 24.20 -7.16
C GLU A 834 -4.37 24.77 -6.85
N ARG A 835 -3.47 24.82 -7.85
CA ARG A 835 -2.16 25.48 -7.68
C ARG A 835 -2.29 26.98 -7.45
N VAL A 836 -3.25 27.65 -8.09
CA VAL A 836 -3.57 29.06 -7.83
C VAL A 836 -4.17 29.24 -6.44
N ARG A 837 -5.10 28.36 -6.02
CA ARG A 837 -5.71 28.36 -4.67
C ARG A 837 -4.64 28.24 -3.58
N LEU A 838 -3.77 27.23 -3.66
CA LEU A 838 -2.65 27.03 -2.73
C LEU A 838 -1.62 28.17 -2.82
N GLY A 839 -1.40 28.71 -4.01
CA GLY A 839 -0.56 29.88 -4.23
C GLY A 839 -1.06 31.09 -3.44
N ALA A 840 -2.34 31.42 -3.55
CA ALA A 840 -2.99 32.50 -2.80
C ALA A 840 -2.93 32.29 -1.28
N ILE A 841 -3.13 31.05 -0.80
CA ILE A 841 -3.06 30.70 0.63
C ILE A 841 -1.65 30.93 1.21
N PHE A 842 -0.60 30.60 0.45
CA PHE A 842 0.77 30.61 0.95
C PHE A 842 1.63 31.78 0.49
N HIS A 843 1.08 32.70 -0.30
CA HIS A 843 1.78 33.83 -0.91
C HIS A 843 2.67 34.56 0.13
N ASP A 844 2.05 35.03 1.22
CA ASP A 844 2.72 35.78 2.28
C ASP A 844 3.53 34.95 3.32
N ILE A 845 3.68 33.62 3.18
CA ILE A 845 4.35 32.73 4.18
C ILE A 845 5.78 33.16 4.51
N GLY A 846 6.43 33.87 3.59
CA GLY A 846 7.76 34.43 3.77
C GLY A 846 7.88 35.50 4.86
N LYS A 847 6.80 36.20 5.20
CA LYS A 847 6.81 37.31 6.18
C LYS A 847 7.25 36.89 7.58
N ILE A 848 7.17 35.60 7.92
CA ILE A 848 7.77 35.02 9.15
C ILE A 848 9.26 35.38 9.31
N ALA A 849 9.99 35.52 8.21
CA ALA A 849 11.42 35.84 8.20
C ALA A 849 11.72 37.35 8.30
N VAL A 850 10.72 38.22 8.16
CA VAL A 850 10.87 39.67 8.27
C VAL A 850 10.83 40.09 9.75
N PRO A 851 11.75 40.96 10.22
CA PRO A 851 11.72 41.46 11.60
C PRO A 851 10.42 42.21 11.94
N ASP A 852 9.87 41.97 13.12
CA ASP A 852 8.60 42.56 13.56
C ASP A 852 8.62 44.11 13.56
N SER A 853 9.79 44.72 13.76
CA SER A 853 10.01 46.18 13.70
C SER A 853 9.91 46.77 12.29
N ILE A 854 10.02 45.94 11.25
CA ILE A 854 9.81 46.28 9.84
C ILE A 854 8.37 45.92 9.44
N LEU A 855 7.91 44.73 9.80
CA LEU A 855 6.58 44.21 9.47
C LEU A 855 5.46 45.09 10.04
N ASN A 856 5.54 45.47 11.32
CA ASN A 856 4.51 46.24 12.01
C ASN A 856 4.83 47.75 12.11
N LYS A 857 5.67 48.28 11.21
CA LYS A 857 6.15 49.67 11.30
C LYS A 857 5.02 50.70 11.10
N PRO A 858 4.84 51.68 12.01
CA PRO A 858 3.82 52.73 11.86
C PRO A 858 4.27 53.87 10.95
N GLY A 859 4.50 53.57 9.67
CA GLY A 859 4.90 54.54 8.66
C GLY A 859 5.59 53.90 7.46
N PRO A 860 6.05 54.70 6.48
CA PRO A 860 6.72 54.19 5.30
C PRO A 860 8.04 53.48 5.64
N LEU A 861 8.33 52.41 4.89
CA LEU A 861 9.63 51.74 4.90
C LEU A 861 10.67 52.62 4.18
N THR A 862 11.86 52.73 4.77
CA THR A 862 13.07 53.21 4.10
C THR A 862 13.56 52.21 3.06
N ASP A 863 14.42 52.62 2.12
CA ASP A 863 14.95 51.73 1.08
C ASP A 863 15.66 50.48 1.64
N ALA A 864 16.28 50.59 2.81
CA ALA A 864 16.93 49.46 3.48
C ALA A 864 15.91 48.48 4.07
N GLU A 865 14.87 48.99 4.72
CA GLU A 865 13.77 48.17 5.27
C GLU A 865 12.92 47.55 4.16
N ARG A 866 12.70 48.28 3.05
CA ARG A 866 12.03 47.79 1.84
C ARG A 866 12.79 46.60 1.24
N ARG A 867 14.11 46.72 1.04
CA ARG A 867 14.96 45.60 0.58
C ARG A 867 15.01 44.42 1.55
N GLU A 868 14.66 44.60 2.82
CA GLU A 868 14.51 43.48 3.76
C GLU A 868 13.12 42.84 3.65
N MET A 869 12.07 43.66 3.51
CA MET A 869 10.70 43.21 3.26
C MET A 869 10.60 42.40 1.97
N GLU A 870 11.15 42.88 0.85
CA GLU A 870 11.08 42.24 -0.48
C GLU A 870 11.62 40.80 -0.50
N LYS A 871 12.49 40.42 0.45
CA LYS A 871 13.02 39.05 0.60
C LYS A 871 11.98 38.03 1.06
N HIS A 872 10.78 38.44 1.50
CA HIS A 872 9.77 37.50 1.97
C HIS A 872 9.43 36.47 0.87
N THR A 873 9.21 36.87 -0.37
CA THR A 873 9.05 35.98 -1.55
C THR A 873 10.03 34.80 -1.57
N ILE A 874 11.34 35.10 -1.49
CA ILE A 874 12.44 34.11 -1.48
C ILE A 874 12.43 33.29 -0.17
N ALA A 875 12.11 33.92 0.96
CA ALA A 875 11.99 33.23 2.24
C ALA A 875 10.81 32.25 2.25
N GLY A 876 9.67 32.62 1.64
CA GLY A 876 8.48 31.80 1.52
C GLY A 876 8.72 30.60 0.62
N GLU A 877 9.29 30.82 -0.56
CA GLU A 877 9.76 29.75 -1.45
C GLU A 877 10.68 28.76 -0.68
N ARG A 878 11.64 29.27 0.11
CA ARG A 878 12.54 28.44 0.92
C ARG A 878 11.85 27.70 2.07
N ILE A 879 10.82 28.28 2.69
CA ILE A 879 10.02 27.65 3.76
C ILE A 879 9.18 26.50 3.20
N LEU A 880 8.58 26.69 2.03
CA LEU A 880 7.72 25.69 1.39
C LEU A 880 8.51 24.59 0.65
N ARG A 881 9.73 24.89 0.15
CA ARG A 881 10.55 23.96 -0.66
C ARG A 881 10.72 22.53 -0.12
N PRO A 882 10.80 22.27 1.21
CA PRO A 882 10.85 20.91 1.76
C PRO A 882 9.54 20.11 1.64
N ILE A 883 8.41 20.77 1.39
CA ILE A 883 7.08 20.17 1.33
C ILE A 883 6.80 19.72 -0.11
N GLU A 884 6.92 18.41 -0.36
CA GLU A 884 6.91 17.85 -1.71
C GLU A 884 5.66 18.20 -2.54
N PHE A 885 4.47 18.18 -1.93
CA PHE A 885 3.21 18.48 -2.64
C PHE A 885 3.04 19.96 -3.00
N LEU A 886 3.80 20.87 -2.39
CA LEU A 886 3.77 22.31 -2.70
C LEU A 886 4.85 22.72 -3.71
N ARG A 887 5.63 21.78 -4.25
CA ARG A 887 6.72 22.08 -5.20
C ARG A 887 6.26 22.89 -6.42
N ASP A 888 5.08 22.59 -6.95
CA ASP A 888 4.53 23.28 -8.13
C ASP A 888 3.87 24.63 -7.79
N VAL A 889 3.75 24.96 -6.50
CA VAL A 889 3.23 26.24 -5.97
C VAL A 889 4.36 27.23 -5.70
N LEU A 890 5.60 26.75 -5.48
CA LEU A 890 6.79 27.59 -5.23
C LEU A 890 6.98 28.73 -6.25
N PRO A 891 6.76 28.55 -7.57
CA PRO A 891 6.91 29.63 -8.53
C PRO A 891 5.83 30.70 -8.41
N ILE A 892 4.67 30.41 -7.81
CA ILE A 892 3.62 31.40 -7.58
C ILE A 892 4.03 32.32 -6.43
N VAL A 893 4.36 31.71 -5.28
CA VAL A 893 4.82 32.40 -4.05
C VAL A 893 6.09 33.21 -4.29
N ARG A 894 7.04 32.68 -5.07
CA ARG A 894 8.29 33.40 -5.37
C ARG A 894 8.06 34.68 -6.19
N HIS A 895 7.11 34.69 -7.11
CA HIS A 895 6.97 35.74 -8.13
C HIS A 895 5.68 36.56 -7.98
N GLU A 896 5.00 36.46 -6.85
CA GLU A 896 3.73 37.15 -6.55
C GLU A 896 3.79 38.68 -6.67
N HIS A 897 4.99 39.25 -6.63
CA HIS A 897 5.24 40.68 -6.77
C HIS A 897 5.99 41.07 -8.06
N GLU A 898 6.08 40.14 -9.02
CA GLU A 898 6.53 40.45 -10.37
C GLU A 898 5.45 41.24 -11.12
N ARG A 899 5.85 42.35 -11.74
CA ARG A 899 4.95 43.25 -12.46
C ARG A 899 4.97 42.94 -13.94
N TRP A 900 3.83 43.09 -14.61
CA TRP A 900 3.73 42.86 -16.06
C TRP A 900 4.76 43.67 -16.89
N ASP A 901 5.12 44.88 -16.43
CA ASP A 901 6.13 45.76 -16.99
C ASP A 901 7.60 45.42 -16.67
N GLY A 902 7.87 44.35 -15.92
CA GLY A 902 9.22 43.93 -15.52
C GLY A 902 9.86 44.76 -14.41
N GLN A 903 9.12 45.68 -13.77
CA GLN A 903 9.62 46.50 -12.65
C GLN A 903 9.33 45.89 -11.27
N GLY A 904 9.00 44.59 -11.24
CA GLY A 904 8.68 43.84 -10.02
C GLY A 904 9.91 43.26 -9.31
N TYR A 905 9.65 42.32 -8.41
CA TYR A 905 10.66 41.60 -7.65
C TYR A 905 10.17 40.16 -7.34
N PRO A 906 11.07 39.19 -7.05
CA PRO A 906 12.51 39.30 -6.78
C PRO A 906 13.44 39.25 -8.00
N ASP A 907 12.99 38.74 -9.14
CA ASP A 907 13.83 38.38 -10.29
C ASP A 907 13.64 39.32 -11.51
N GLY A 908 12.59 40.14 -11.53
CA GLY A 908 12.35 41.17 -12.55
C GLY A 908 11.75 40.60 -13.86
N LEU A 909 10.88 39.60 -13.73
CA LEU A 909 10.24 38.91 -14.85
C LEU A 909 9.18 39.81 -15.51
N ALA A 910 9.05 39.74 -16.84
CA ALA A 910 8.11 40.56 -17.60
C ALA A 910 7.06 39.74 -18.36
N GLY A 911 5.85 40.27 -18.48
CA GLY A 911 4.79 39.69 -19.29
C GLY A 911 4.47 38.22 -18.94
N GLU A 912 4.54 37.35 -19.94
CA GLU A 912 4.20 35.92 -19.81
C GLU A 912 5.31 35.07 -19.16
N GLU A 913 6.50 35.61 -18.92
CA GLU A 913 7.56 34.93 -18.13
C GLU A 913 7.13 34.74 -16.67
N ILE A 914 6.24 35.61 -16.18
CA ILE A 914 5.63 35.51 -14.85
C ILE A 914 4.63 34.34 -14.86
N PRO A 915 4.71 33.38 -13.91
CA PRO A 915 3.72 32.30 -13.79
C PRO A 915 2.29 32.85 -13.71
N ILE A 916 1.34 32.24 -14.43
CA ILE A 916 -0.04 32.73 -14.49
C ILE A 916 -0.69 32.85 -13.10
N GLY A 917 -0.39 31.91 -12.19
CA GLY A 917 -0.86 31.99 -10.81
C GLY A 917 -0.33 33.19 -10.04
N ALA A 918 0.93 33.59 -10.25
CA ALA A 918 1.48 34.80 -9.62
C ALA A 918 0.80 36.07 -10.14
N ARG A 919 0.54 36.14 -11.46
CA ARG A 919 -0.22 37.24 -12.08
C ARG A 919 -1.64 37.37 -11.51
N ILE A 920 -2.32 36.23 -11.28
CA ILE A 920 -3.65 36.18 -10.65
C ILE A 920 -3.57 36.64 -9.19
N VAL A 921 -2.68 36.05 -8.39
CA VAL A 921 -2.52 36.40 -6.97
C VAL A 921 -2.21 37.89 -6.79
N LEU A 922 -1.29 38.47 -7.57
CA LEU A 922 -0.97 39.89 -7.51
C LEU A 922 -2.18 40.81 -7.75
N ALA A 923 -3.02 40.48 -8.74
CA ALA A 923 -4.20 41.28 -9.07
C ALA A 923 -5.29 41.16 -7.99
N CYS A 924 -5.49 39.95 -7.46
CA CYS A 924 -6.45 39.68 -6.40
C CYS A 924 -6.01 40.28 -5.05
N ASP A 925 -4.74 40.18 -4.67
CA ASP A 925 -4.20 40.83 -3.46
C ASP A 925 -4.28 42.35 -3.58
N ALA A 926 -3.87 42.92 -4.70
CA ALA A 926 -3.98 44.37 -4.89
C ALA A 926 -5.44 44.87 -4.81
N TYR A 927 -6.43 44.08 -5.25
CA TYR A 927 -7.83 44.40 -5.06
C TYR A 927 -8.23 44.36 -3.58
N ASP A 928 -7.97 43.24 -2.91
CA ASP A 928 -8.34 43.03 -1.50
C ASP A 928 -7.68 44.10 -0.61
N ALA A 929 -6.37 44.32 -0.79
CA ALA A 929 -5.56 45.37 -0.18
C ALA A 929 -6.09 46.80 -0.39
N MET A 930 -6.84 47.06 -1.46
CA MET A 930 -7.51 48.34 -1.70
C MET A 930 -8.87 48.43 -1.01
N THR A 931 -9.60 47.32 -0.89
CA THR A 931 -10.94 47.26 -0.29
C THR A 931 -10.97 46.96 1.20
N SER A 932 -9.83 46.61 1.81
CA SER A 932 -9.66 46.44 3.27
C SER A 932 -9.34 47.74 3.99
N ASP A 933 -9.84 47.89 5.23
CA ASP A 933 -9.29 48.86 6.18
C ASP A 933 -7.88 48.42 6.64
N ARG A 934 -6.92 49.35 6.60
CA ARG A 934 -5.54 49.14 7.04
C ARG A 934 -5.17 50.17 8.12
N PRO A 935 -4.21 49.88 9.03
CA PRO A 935 -3.90 50.77 10.17
C PRO A 935 -3.53 52.23 9.83
N TYR A 936 -3.15 52.51 8.59
CA TYR A 936 -2.77 53.85 8.09
C TYR A 936 -3.66 54.37 6.95
N ARG A 937 -4.72 53.64 6.56
CA ARG A 937 -5.56 53.96 5.40
C ARG A 937 -6.94 53.26 5.49
N PRO A 938 -8.07 53.99 5.39
CA PRO A 938 -9.39 53.35 5.26
C PRO A 938 -9.55 52.66 3.90
N ALA A 939 -10.46 51.68 3.86
CA ALA A 939 -10.87 50.98 2.65
C ALA A 939 -11.29 51.94 1.52
N LEU A 940 -10.91 51.63 0.28
CA LEU A 940 -11.50 52.26 -0.91
C LEU A 940 -12.88 51.67 -1.21
N PRO A 941 -13.82 52.48 -1.75
CA PRO A 941 -15.00 51.94 -2.41
C PRO A 941 -14.60 50.98 -3.53
N ALA A 942 -15.28 49.83 -3.64
CA ALA A 942 -14.96 48.79 -4.63
C ALA A 942 -14.84 49.31 -6.06
N GLU A 943 -15.70 50.24 -6.46
CA GLU A 943 -15.67 50.89 -7.78
C GLU A 943 -14.36 51.67 -8.03
N VAL A 944 -13.80 52.33 -7.01
CA VAL A 944 -12.51 53.03 -7.11
C VAL A 944 -11.37 52.02 -7.24
N ALA A 945 -11.43 50.90 -6.50
CA ALA A 945 -10.45 49.81 -6.60
C ALA A 945 -10.47 49.15 -8.00
N ARG A 946 -11.66 48.90 -8.57
CA ARG A 946 -11.83 48.41 -9.95
C ARG A 946 -11.23 49.38 -10.97
N GLN A 947 -11.45 50.68 -10.79
CA GLN A 947 -10.86 51.72 -11.65
C GLN A 947 -9.34 51.84 -11.50
N GLU A 948 -8.76 51.53 -10.33
CA GLU A 948 -7.29 51.43 -10.17
C GLU A 948 -6.73 50.18 -10.88
N LEU A 949 -7.36 49.01 -10.73
CA LEU A 949 -6.95 47.79 -11.47
C LEU A 949 -6.95 48.05 -12.98
N ALA A 950 -8.04 48.59 -13.51
CA ALA A 950 -8.17 48.90 -14.95
C ALA A 950 -7.14 49.92 -15.44
N ARG A 951 -6.78 50.92 -14.62
CA ARG A 951 -5.75 51.93 -14.96
C ARG A 951 -4.32 51.38 -14.96
N ASN A 952 -4.06 50.31 -14.20
CA ASN A 952 -2.74 49.68 -14.08
C ASN A 952 -2.64 48.34 -14.85
N ALA A 953 -3.65 48.01 -15.65
CA ALA A 953 -3.62 46.88 -16.58
C ALA A 953 -2.58 47.14 -17.70
N GLY A 954 -1.72 46.16 -17.95
CA GLY A 954 -0.63 46.27 -18.93
C GLY A 954 0.62 46.99 -18.41
N SER A 955 0.64 47.42 -17.14
CA SER A 955 1.83 47.91 -16.46
C SER A 955 2.12 47.09 -15.19
N GLN A 956 1.31 47.26 -14.14
CA GLN A 956 1.46 46.46 -12.93
C GLN A 956 0.88 45.05 -13.13
N PHE A 957 -0.31 44.96 -13.72
CA PHE A 957 -1.10 43.74 -13.80
C PHE A 957 -1.22 43.23 -15.23
N ASP A 958 -1.35 41.91 -15.41
CA ASP A 958 -1.70 41.31 -16.70
C ASP A 958 -3.09 41.79 -17.16
N PRO A 959 -3.24 42.39 -18.35
CA PRO A 959 -4.54 42.85 -18.85
C PRO A 959 -5.63 41.79 -18.84
N ARG A 960 -5.29 40.54 -19.17
CA ARG A 960 -6.25 39.41 -19.26
C ARG A 960 -6.74 39.00 -17.87
N VAL A 961 -5.85 39.05 -16.88
CA VAL A 961 -6.19 38.77 -15.48
C VAL A 961 -7.10 39.87 -14.92
N VAL A 962 -6.79 41.14 -15.22
CA VAL A 962 -7.66 42.27 -14.80
C VAL A 962 -9.04 42.18 -15.43
N GLU A 963 -9.13 41.88 -16.73
CA GLU A 963 -10.42 41.66 -17.42
C GLU A 963 -11.25 40.55 -16.74
N ALA A 964 -10.65 39.38 -16.52
CA ALA A 964 -11.31 38.26 -15.84
C ALA A 964 -11.71 38.59 -14.39
N LEU A 965 -10.86 39.31 -13.63
CA LEU A 965 -11.17 39.72 -12.26
C LEU A 965 -12.32 40.73 -12.21
N LEU A 966 -12.36 41.71 -13.11
CA LEU A 966 -13.47 42.67 -13.21
C LEU A 966 -14.79 41.97 -13.55
N GLU A 967 -14.78 40.96 -14.43
CA GLU A 967 -15.97 40.15 -14.69
C GLU A 967 -16.42 39.34 -13.47
N VAL A 968 -15.50 38.65 -12.78
CA VAL A 968 -15.79 37.87 -11.55
C VAL A 968 -16.39 38.77 -10.46
N LEU A 969 -15.84 39.97 -10.27
CA LEU A 969 -16.36 40.95 -9.31
C LEU A 969 -17.75 41.47 -9.71
N ALA A 970 -17.99 41.71 -11.01
CA ALA A 970 -19.28 42.15 -11.52
C ALA A 970 -20.35 41.05 -11.56
N GLU A 971 -19.96 39.79 -11.48
CA GLU A 971 -20.86 38.64 -11.29
C GLU A 971 -21.25 38.45 -9.81
N ARG A 972 -20.35 38.75 -8.86
CA ARG A 972 -20.65 38.72 -7.40
C ARG A 972 -21.58 39.84 -6.92
N ASP A 973 -21.65 40.96 -7.64
CA ASP A 973 -22.54 42.09 -7.33
C ASP A 973 -24.02 41.87 -7.75
N ARG A 974 -24.36 40.75 -8.41
CA ARG A 974 -25.68 40.46 -8.99
C ARG A 974 -26.49 39.42 -8.20
#